data_AF-A0A1N6J7H8-F1
#
_entry.id   AF-A0A1N6J7H8-F1
#
_cell.length_a   1.000
_cell.length_b   1.000
_cell.length_c   1.000
_cell.angle_alpha   90.00
_cell.angle_beta   90.00
_cell.angle_gamma   90.00
#
_symmetry.space_group_name_H-M   'P 1'
#
loop_
_entity.id
_entity.type
_entity.pdbx_description
1 polymer ?
#
loop_
_entity_poly.entity_id
_entity_poly.type
_entity_poly.pdbx_seq_one_letter_code
_entity_poly.pdbx_strand_id
1 'polypeptide(L)'
;MKKGCLLFLVIVIAIPVAYLLVSHHSKKVEIQKEIDSVETVFENAEKEEQSIPQKRDDKPLDLEKTIRLFHILNDGYSTTESMFEYLQFLATQDYSGIPDEVLEAEKKLLPLYKGIRSAEYDLNETQKKRYWNAIKKSVDLKNVTSPIAQIAATGGFDPTAFLSLATVGVSSGANFYNEILKNDEIEKSAKKALEENKDAYLNYLSEYSVLYLKYLAMWNEMCLLRDKAYLAINNGDIDGALESLNAVLQKYPTDSESQLLKSFCLLYKAEKGLDVSGDVHNADNARDILNQYIKEHPDKAAPALLLLGTYYTQQGDNAKAATLFDQSSVEYPREAEKLLDMYNSYNYRNYILKSKEGHVVLKHYKSMMEGFGFYSPNFQKAMVAYNKENYSAAKEEILKHFFRRGNQEVYDYLISDMKFVEQYMPKILDMIFEEHSFLDLQTYNPTLSFSDKLAIEIENRSDKRLSNVRLFICLHLTDMYADDYLVKKMETTINNIEPYSKANFGKLQLNYELYGKQKNSVEDIVSARAIIMTDSLIIWVDEDKIKRTNISKKMSGKRFSKATLFQLTTGCSYEMKEKEGLLSSVVGSKKMVFHFPRFLVALNPFFSFGELNSKDAVLASSVVLNGENIDVSFEKQSSFASKTVPLFISTLEGKGYFNITFDADGNITKMSSLKY
;
A
#
# COMPACT_ATOMS: atom_id res chain seq x y z
N MET A 1 -64.92 29.13 -50.60
CA MET A 1 -64.56 27.98 -49.73
C MET A 1 -63.37 27.13 -50.21
N LYS A 2 -63.11 26.92 -51.52
CA LYS A 2 -62.02 26.00 -51.96
C LYS A 2 -60.57 26.50 -51.78
N LYS A 3 -60.29 27.81 -51.76
CA LYS A 3 -58.92 28.34 -51.57
C LYS A 3 -58.45 28.37 -50.09
N GLY A 4 -59.38 28.50 -49.13
CA GLY A 4 -59.06 28.51 -47.70
C GLY A 4 -58.66 27.14 -47.14
N CYS A 5 -59.31 26.06 -47.59
CA CYS A 5 -58.93 24.69 -47.20
C CYS A 5 -57.55 24.28 -47.72
N LEU A 6 -57.16 24.70 -48.93
CA LEU A 6 -55.84 24.35 -49.48
C LEU A 6 -54.71 25.03 -48.72
N LEU A 7 -54.90 26.31 -48.34
CA LEU A 7 -53.92 27.06 -47.55
C LEU A 7 -53.77 26.48 -46.13
N PHE A 8 -54.89 26.08 -45.51
CA PHE A 8 -54.89 25.44 -44.20
C PHE A 8 -54.20 24.08 -44.24
N LEU A 9 -54.41 23.28 -45.29
CA LEU A 9 -53.79 21.96 -45.44
C LEU A 9 -52.28 22.05 -45.75
N VAL A 10 -51.86 23.07 -46.51
CA VAL A 10 -50.44 23.39 -46.71
C VAL A 10 -49.79 23.84 -45.41
N ILE A 11 -50.43 24.69 -44.61
CA ILE A 11 -49.89 25.16 -43.32
C ILE A 11 -49.83 24.01 -42.30
N VAL A 12 -50.85 23.15 -42.24
CA VAL A 12 -50.92 22.00 -41.32
C VAL A 12 -49.90 20.91 -41.67
N ILE A 13 -49.43 20.82 -42.92
CA ILE A 13 -48.37 19.88 -43.31
C ILE A 13 -46.99 20.56 -43.27
N ALA A 14 -46.88 21.81 -43.73
CA ALA A 14 -45.62 22.53 -43.81
C ALA A 14 -45.06 22.90 -42.44
N ILE A 15 -45.90 23.22 -41.44
CA ILE A 15 -45.42 23.53 -40.08
C ILE A 15 -44.78 22.29 -39.42
N PRO A 16 -45.41 21.10 -39.40
CA PRO A 16 -44.77 19.89 -38.89
C PRO A 16 -43.54 19.47 -39.67
N VAL A 17 -43.55 19.60 -41.01
CA VAL A 17 -42.38 19.27 -41.83
C VAL A 17 -41.23 20.25 -41.58
N ALA A 18 -41.51 21.56 -41.48
CA ALA A 18 -40.51 22.56 -41.12
C ALA A 18 -39.98 22.34 -39.69
N TYR A 19 -40.85 22.00 -38.73
CA TYR A 19 -40.45 21.66 -37.38
C TYR A 19 -39.55 20.42 -37.33
N LEU A 20 -39.87 19.37 -38.09
CA LEU A 20 -39.05 18.16 -38.23
C LEU A 20 -37.70 18.45 -38.91
N LEU A 21 -37.67 19.31 -39.93
CA LEU A 21 -36.42 19.71 -40.59
C LEU A 21 -35.54 20.54 -39.67
N VAL A 22 -36.13 21.49 -38.91
CA VAL A 22 -35.42 22.31 -37.94
C VAL A 22 -34.90 21.46 -36.79
N SER A 23 -35.70 20.53 -36.25
CA SER A 23 -35.27 19.64 -35.16
C SER A 23 -34.19 18.64 -35.62
N HIS A 24 -34.28 18.13 -36.84
CA HIS A 24 -33.25 17.27 -37.40
C HIS A 24 -31.95 18.03 -37.68
N HIS A 25 -32.05 19.29 -38.13
CA HIS A 25 -30.88 20.15 -38.32
C HIS A 25 -30.24 20.52 -36.99
N SER A 26 -31.02 20.93 -35.98
CA SER A 26 -30.50 21.25 -34.64
C SER A 26 -29.82 20.05 -33.99
N LYS A 27 -30.41 18.85 -34.11
CA LYS A 27 -29.81 17.58 -33.67
C LYS A 27 -28.44 17.34 -34.31
N LYS A 28 -28.33 17.50 -35.63
CA LYS A 28 -27.05 17.31 -36.34
C LYS A 28 -25.99 18.33 -35.90
N VAL A 29 -26.39 19.59 -35.67
CA VAL A 29 -25.49 20.64 -35.20
C VAL A 29 -24.98 20.36 -33.78
N GLU A 30 -25.85 19.90 -32.88
CA GLU A 30 -25.47 19.59 -31.50
C GLU A 30 -24.52 18.40 -31.41
N ILE A 31 -24.82 17.30 -32.12
CA ILE A 31 -23.92 16.13 -32.18
C ILE A 31 -22.59 16.51 -32.83
N GLN A 32 -22.61 17.34 -33.88
CA GLN A 32 -21.37 17.79 -34.52
C GLN A 32 -20.52 18.61 -33.54
N LYS A 33 -21.14 19.51 -32.76
CA LYS A 33 -20.44 20.29 -31.73
C LYS A 33 -19.78 19.40 -30.67
N GLU A 34 -20.43 18.32 -30.25
CA GLU A 34 -19.85 17.33 -29.32
C GLU A 34 -18.62 16.65 -29.94
N ILE A 35 -18.70 16.22 -31.20
CA ILE A 35 -17.57 15.61 -31.92
C ILE A 35 -16.43 16.61 -32.14
N ASP A 36 -16.74 17.82 -32.60
CA ASP A 36 -15.78 18.90 -32.82
C ASP A 36 -15.02 19.23 -31.52
N SER A 37 -15.68 19.12 -30.36
CA SER A 37 -15.04 19.37 -29.07
C SER A 37 -13.93 18.35 -28.75
N VAL A 38 -14.13 17.08 -29.11
CA VAL A 38 -13.12 16.03 -28.96
C VAL A 38 -12.01 16.20 -30.00
N GLU A 39 -12.39 16.43 -31.26
CA GLU A 39 -11.44 16.64 -32.36
C GLU A 39 -10.52 17.83 -32.10
N THR A 40 -11.06 18.93 -31.55
CA THR A 40 -10.30 20.12 -31.16
C THR A 40 -9.23 19.80 -30.12
N VAL A 41 -9.53 18.93 -29.16
CA VAL A 41 -8.55 18.53 -28.12
C VAL A 41 -7.41 17.73 -28.74
N PHE A 42 -7.71 16.79 -29.65
CA PHE A 42 -6.68 16.05 -30.39
C PHE A 42 -5.81 16.97 -31.26
N GLU A 43 -6.44 17.87 -32.03
CA GLU A 43 -5.71 18.82 -32.86
C GLU A 43 -4.83 19.78 -32.04
N ASN A 44 -5.30 20.22 -30.87
CA ASN A 44 -4.52 21.09 -29.99
C ASN A 44 -3.29 20.35 -29.47
N ALA A 45 -3.43 19.09 -29.06
CA ALA A 45 -2.31 18.26 -28.64
C ALA A 45 -1.27 18.07 -29.76
N GLU A 46 -1.71 17.81 -30.99
CA GLU A 46 -0.80 17.73 -32.15
C GLU A 46 -0.12 19.06 -32.49
N LYS A 47 -0.86 20.18 -32.40
CA LYS A 47 -0.29 21.52 -32.65
C LYS A 47 0.73 21.89 -31.59
N GLU A 48 0.45 21.60 -30.32
CA GLU A 48 1.41 21.74 -29.23
C GLU A 48 2.66 20.90 -29.51
N GLU A 49 2.49 19.65 -29.93
CA GLU A 49 3.57 18.74 -30.30
C GLU A 49 4.44 19.30 -31.44
N GLN A 50 3.81 19.84 -32.48
CA GLN A 50 4.48 20.40 -33.66
C GLN A 50 5.11 21.79 -33.42
N SER A 51 4.66 22.53 -32.40
CA SER A 51 5.13 23.89 -32.08
C SER A 51 6.45 23.95 -31.32
N ILE A 52 6.93 22.79 -30.84
CA ILE A 52 8.18 22.68 -30.09
C ILE A 52 9.35 22.56 -31.09
N PRO A 53 10.42 23.39 -31.01
CA PRO A 53 11.45 23.50 -32.06
C PRO A 53 12.36 22.28 -32.27
N GLN A 54 12.09 21.14 -31.62
CA GLN A 54 12.89 19.91 -31.77
C GLN A 54 12.34 19.05 -32.90
N LYS A 55 13.23 18.43 -33.69
CA LYS A 55 12.81 17.41 -34.67
C LYS A 55 12.09 16.29 -33.94
N ARG A 56 11.08 15.70 -34.59
CA ARG A 56 10.24 14.60 -34.08
C ARG A 56 11.03 13.40 -33.51
N ASP A 57 12.30 13.23 -33.91
CA ASP A 57 13.20 12.18 -33.41
C ASP A 57 13.91 12.50 -32.08
N ASP A 58 13.92 13.77 -31.63
CA ASP A 58 14.69 14.24 -30.47
C ASP A 58 13.84 14.49 -29.22
N LYS A 59 12.49 14.43 -29.31
CA LYS A 59 11.62 14.57 -28.14
C LYS A 59 11.45 13.22 -27.44
N PRO A 60 11.71 13.12 -26.13
CA PRO A 60 11.55 11.88 -25.38
C PRO A 60 10.08 11.42 -25.34
N LEU A 61 9.83 10.18 -25.79
CA LEU A 61 8.53 9.53 -25.69
C LEU A 61 8.12 9.35 -24.21
N ASP A 62 6.98 9.91 -23.79
CA ASP A 62 6.35 9.56 -22.52
C ASP A 62 5.50 8.28 -22.68
N LEU A 63 6.19 7.16 -22.51
CA LEU A 63 5.60 5.84 -22.67
C LEU A 63 4.57 5.53 -21.58
N GLU A 64 4.76 6.05 -20.37
CA GLU A 64 3.83 5.83 -19.25
C GLU A 64 2.51 6.55 -19.51
N LYS A 65 2.57 7.82 -19.94
CA LYS A 65 1.39 8.60 -20.30
C LYS A 65 0.63 7.96 -21.46
N THR A 66 1.36 7.45 -22.46
CA THR A 66 0.76 6.75 -23.61
C THR A 66 -0.01 5.50 -23.19
N ILE A 67 0.57 4.64 -22.34
CA ILE A 67 -0.10 3.43 -21.85
C ILE A 67 -1.29 3.76 -20.95
N ARG A 68 -1.16 4.77 -20.07
CA ARG A 68 -2.27 5.24 -19.25
C ARG A 68 -3.43 5.71 -20.09
N LEU A 69 -3.17 6.47 -21.15
CA LEU A 69 -4.22 6.92 -22.04
C LEU A 69 -4.99 5.72 -22.60
N PHE A 70 -4.31 4.70 -23.13
CA PHE A 70 -4.97 3.49 -23.62
C PHE A 70 -5.88 2.83 -22.57
N HIS A 71 -5.42 2.75 -21.32
CA HIS A 71 -6.23 2.17 -20.23
C HIS A 71 -7.39 3.07 -19.80
N ILE A 72 -7.17 4.37 -19.67
CA ILE A 72 -8.19 5.37 -19.31
C ILE A 72 -9.30 5.40 -20.36
N LEU A 73 -8.95 5.41 -21.65
CA LEU A 73 -9.92 5.39 -22.74
C LEU A 73 -10.76 4.11 -22.74
N ASN A 74 -10.12 2.98 -22.42
CA ASN A 74 -10.79 1.69 -22.29
C ASN A 74 -11.71 1.62 -21.06
N ASP A 75 -11.27 2.13 -19.91
CA ASP A 75 -12.05 2.13 -18.68
C ASP A 75 -13.21 3.14 -18.74
N GLY A 76 -13.03 4.25 -19.48
CA GLY A 76 -14.07 5.23 -19.78
C GLY A 76 -15.32 4.60 -20.39
N TYR A 77 -15.16 3.62 -21.28
CA TYR A 77 -16.30 2.86 -21.83
C TYR A 77 -17.11 2.15 -20.75
N SER A 78 -16.44 1.60 -19.74
CA SER A 78 -17.09 0.81 -18.70
C SER A 78 -17.76 1.66 -17.61
N THR A 79 -17.27 2.88 -17.42
CA THR A 79 -17.64 3.78 -16.31
C THR A 79 -18.74 4.78 -16.66
N THR A 80 -18.93 5.12 -17.94
CA THR A 80 -19.99 6.05 -18.37
C THR A 80 -21.34 5.35 -18.57
N GLU A 81 -22.42 6.12 -18.55
CA GLU A 81 -23.79 5.64 -18.75
C GLU A 81 -24.36 5.90 -20.15
N SER A 82 -23.70 6.72 -20.97
CA SER A 82 -24.11 7.05 -22.34
C SER A 82 -22.93 7.41 -23.25
N MET A 83 -23.17 7.40 -24.57
CA MET A 83 -22.21 7.88 -25.58
C MET A 83 -21.94 9.38 -25.41
N PHE A 84 -22.96 10.17 -25.03
CA PHE A 84 -22.80 11.58 -24.70
C PHE A 84 -21.79 11.79 -23.56
N GLU A 85 -21.95 11.08 -22.44
CA GLU A 85 -21.02 11.15 -21.30
C GLU A 85 -19.62 10.67 -21.71
N TYR A 86 -19.53 9.66 -22.57
CA TYR A 86 -18.24 9.21 -23.08
C TYR A 86 -17.53 10.26 -23.94
N LEU A 87 -18.24 10.97 -24.83
CA LEU A 87 -17.66 12.08 -25.60
C LEU A 87 -17.20 13.23 -24.69
N GLN A 88 -17.97 13.57 -23.64
CA GLN A 88 -17.54 14.54 -22.64
C GLN A 88 -16.30 14.07 -21.90
N PHE A 89 -16.26 12.80 -21.51
CA PHE A 89 -15.09 12.19 -20.87
C PHE A 89 -13.85 12.31 -21.75
N LEU A 90 -13.94 11.95 -23.05
CA LEU A 90 -12.85 12.10 -24.01
C LEU A 90 -12.36 13.55 -24.09
N ALA A 91 -13.26 14.52 -24.20
CA ALA A 91 -12.89 15.93 -24.33
C ALA A 91 -12.20 16.52 -23.08
N THR A 92 -12.23 15.82 -21.94
CA THR A 92 -11.60 16.25 -20.68
C THR A 92 -10.23 15.61 -20.43
N GLN A 93 -9.81 14.62 -21.23
CA GLN A 93 -8.54 13.96 -21.03
C GLN A 93 -7.37 14.82 -21.53
N ASP A 94 -6.19 14.61 -20.95
CA ASP A 94 -4.95 15.26 -21.37
C ASP A 94 -4.18 14.40 -22.39
N TYR A 95 -4.15 14.88 -23.64
CA TYR A 95 -3.48 14.22 -24.77
C TYR A 95 -2.11 14.83 -25.09
N SER A 96 -1.62 15.80 -24.33
CA SER A 96 -0.33 16.44 -24.59
C SER A 96 0.82 15.42 -24.50
N GLY A 97 1.76 15.45 -25.44
CA GLY A 97 2.92 14.54 -25.44
C GLY A 97 2.60 13.08 -25.82
N ILE A 98 1.37 12.80 -26.27
CA ILE A 98 0.99 11.51 -26.83
C ILE A 98 1.47 11.46 -28.30
N PRO A 99 2.02 10.33 -28.77
CA PRO A 99 2.48 10.21 -30.16
C PRO A 99 1.36 10.47 -31.18
N ASP A 100 1.64 11.25 -32.24
CA ASP A 100 0.63 11.58 -33.24
C ASP A 100 -0.01 10.35 -33.89
N GLU A 101 0.75 9.25 -34.07
CA GLU A 101 0.20 8.01 -34.62
C GLU A 101 -0.91 7.40 -33.75
N VAL A 102 -0.88 7.64 -32.43
CA VAL A 102 -1.93 7.25 -31.48
C VAL A 102 -3.13 8.18 -31.60
N LEU A 103 -2.89 9.50 -31.67
CA LEU A 103 -3.96 10.49 -31.82
C LEU A 103 -4.70 10.31 -33.16
N GLU A 104 -3.98 10.06 -34.25
CA GLU A 104 -4.54 9.75 -35.56
C GLU A 104 -5.34 8.45 -35.58
N ALA A 105 -4.93 7.44 -34.80
CA ALA A 105 -5.73 6.23 -34.63
C ALA A 105 -7.04 6.54 -33.90
N GLU A 106 -7.01 7.29 -32.80
CA GLU A 106 -8.21 7.69 -32.04
C GLU A 106 -9.18 8.55 -32.88
N LYS A 107 -8.67 9.49 -33.70
CA LYS A 107 -9.49 10.29 -34.60
C LYS A 107 -10.32 9.45 -35.58
N LYS A 108 -9.81 8.30 -36.03
CA LYS A 108 -10.55 7.39 -36.92
C LYS A 108 -11.82 6.82 -36.29
N LEU A 109 -11.98 6.88 -34.97
CA LEU A 109 -13.21 6.48 -34.27
C LEU A 109 -14.28 7.56 -34.23
N LEU A 110 -13.94 8.84 -34.41
CA LEU A 110 -14.91 9.94 -34.33
C LEU A 110 -16.13 9.78 -35.27
N PRO A 111 -15.99 9.27 -36.52
CA PRO A 111 -17.14 8.99 -37.38
C PRO A 111 -18.07 7.92 -36.81
N LEU A 112 -17.52 6.86 -36.20
CA LEU A 112 -18.30 5.81 -35.54
C LEU A 112 -19.04 6.38 -34.32
N TYR A 113 -18.34 7.17 -33.50
CA TYR A 113 -18.90 7.83 -32.33
C TYR A 113 -20.07 8.74 -32.68
N LYS A 114 -19.93 9.50 -33.76
CA LYS A 114 -21.02 10.31 -34.34
C LYS A 114 -22.22 9.45 -34.74
N GLY A 115 -21.97 8.28 -35.33
CA GLY A 115 -23.02 7.31 -35.69
C GLY A 115 -23.77 6.77 -34.47
N ILE A 116 -23.04 6.30 -33.46
CA ILE A 116 -23.59 5.78 -32.20
C ILE A 116 -24.38 6.87 -31.47
N ARG A 117 -23.82 8.08 -31.35
CA ARG A 117 -24.46 9.22 -30.70
C ARG A 117 -25.73 9.64 -31.44
N SER A 118 -25.72 9.64 -32.77
CA SER A 118 -26.92 9.93 -33.57
C SER A 118 -28.03 8.91 -33.36
N ALA A 119 -27.69 7.64 -33.18
CA ALA A 119 -28.65 6.58 -32.84
C ALA A 119 -29.18 6.75 -31.40
N GLU A 120 -28.31 7.08 -30.45
CA GLU A 120 -28.67 7.29 -29.04
C GLU A 120 -29.57 8.50 -28.82
N TYR A 121 -29.40 9.57 -29.60
CA TYR A 121 -30.11 10.84 -29.39
C TYR A 121 -31.64 10.72 -29.46
N ASP A 122 -32.18 9.81 -30.28
CA ASP A 122 -33.63 9.61 -30.42
C ASP A 122 -34.23 8.67 -29.36
N LEU A 123 -33.39 8.08 -28.51
CA LEU A 123 -33.80 7.14 -27.47
C LEU A 123 -34.22 7.88 -26.19
N ASN A 124 -35.19 7.33 -25.47
CA ASN A 124 -35.48 7.79 -24.10
C ASN A 124 -34.42 7.28 -23.09
N GLU A 125 -34.38 7.82 -21.88
CA GLU A 125 -33.36 7.48 -20.86
C GLU A 125 -33.24 5.98 -20.56
N THR A 126 -34.35 5.23 -20.53
CA THR A 126 -34.30 3.78 -20.30
C THR A 126 -33.69 3.05 -21.50
N GLN A 127 -34.05 3.47 -22.72
CA GLN A 127 -33.52 2.93 -23.96
C GLN A 127 -32.05 3.29 -24.16
N LYS A 128 -31.62 4.51 -23.82
CA LYS A 128 -30.20 4.93 -23.85
C LYS A 128 -29.35 4.03 -22.97
N LYS A 129 -29.75 3.81 -21.71
CA LYS A 129 -29.01 2.91 -20.80
C LYS A 129 -28.93 1.48 -21.32
N ARG A 130 -30.01 0.95 -21.92
CA ARG A 130 -30.00 -0.40 -22.52
C ARG A 130 -29.11 -0.47 -23.75
N TYR A 131 -29.19 0.52 -24.64
CA TYR A 131 -28.37 0.63 -25.83
C TYR A 131 -26.88 0.74 -25.47
N TRP A 132 -26.54 1.63 -24.54
CA TRP A 132 -25.19 1.77 -24.02
C TRP A 132 -24.70 0.53 -23.29
N ASN A 133 -25.52 -0.11 -22.43
CA ASN A 133 -25.14 -1.37 -21.78
C ASN A 133 -24.91 -2.51 -22.79
N ALA A 134 -25.66 -2.55 -23.88
CA ALA A 134 -25.44 -3.53 -24.94
C ALA A 134 -24.12 -3.26 -25.67
N ILE A 135 -23.79 -2.00 -25.95
CA ILE A 135 -22.46 -1.60 -26.46
C ILE A 135 -21.38 -1.98 -25.45
N LYS A 136 -21.51 -1.66 -24.16
CA LYS A 136 -20.53 -2.00 -23.11
C LYS A 136 -20.26 -3.50 -22.98
N LYS A 137 -21.31 -4.33 -22.99
CA LYS A 137 -21.17 -5.80 -22.88
C LYS A 137 -20.46 -6.43 -24.07
N SER A 138 -20.47 -5.75 -25.21
CA SER A 138 -19.97 -6.29 -26.45
C SER A 138 -18.61 -5.64 -26.82
N VAL A 139 -18.37 -4.37 -26.47
CA VAL A 139 -17.03 -3.75 -26.40
C VAL A 139 -16.39 -4.19 -25.08
N ASP A 140 -16.28 -5.50 -24.87
CA ASP A 140 -15.39 -5.99 -23.83
C ASP A 140 -14.01 -6.17 -24.45
N LEU A 141 -13.34 -5.04 -24.67
CA LEU A 141 -11.92 -4.99 -25.05
C LEU A 141 -11.07 -5.79 -24.05
N LYS A 142 -11.55 -6.07 -22.83
CA LYS A 142 -10.88 -6.98 -21.89
C LYS A 142 -10.75 -8.42 -22.43
N ASN A 143 -11.64 -8.85 -23.32
CA ASN A 143 -11.53 -10.15 -24.01
C ASN A 143 -10.55 -10.13 -25.18
N VAL A 144 -10.28 -8.96 -25.78
CA VAL A 144 -9.17 -8.77 -26.73
C VAL A 144 -7.84 -8.68 -25.96
N THR A 145 -7.82 -8.07 -24.77
CA THR A 145 -6.61 -7.92 -23.94
C THR A 145 -6.30 -9.13 -23.06
N SER A 146 -7.22 -10.06 -22.83
CA SER A 146 -7.02 -11.25 -21.98
C SER A 146 -5.97 -12.23 -22.55
N PRO A 147 -6.01 -12.59 -23.86
CA PRO A 147 -4.93 -13.34 -24.49
C PRO A 147 -3.61 -12.53 -24.59
N ILE A 148 -3.72 -11.20 -24.77
CA ILE A 148 -2.58 -10.28 -24.82
C ILE A 148 -1.84 -10.22 -23.48
N ALA A 149 -2.56 -10.24 -22.36
CA ALA A 149 -1.99 -10.30 -21.02
C ALA A 149 -1.28 -11.63 -20.71
N GLN A 150 -1.67 -12.74 -21.37
CA GLN A 150 -0.97 -14.02 -21.28
C GLN A 150 0.33 -14.04 -22.09
N ILE A 151 0.37 -13.40 -23.25
CA ILE A 151 1.58 -13.29 -24.08
C ILE A 151 2.56 -12.24 -23.51
N ALA A 152 2.04 -11.15 -22.93
CA ALA A 152 2.85 -10.17 -22.20
C ALA A 152 3.50 -10.74 -20.92
N ALA A 153 2.94 -11.81 -20.34
CA ALA A 153 3.46 -12.44 -19.14
C ALA A 153 4.74 -13.28 -19.36
N THR A 154 5.09 -13.63 -20.61
CA THR A 154 6.24 -14.51 -20.91
C THR A 154 7.48 -13.74 -21.41
N GLY A 155 7.42 -12.41 -21.52
CA GLY A 155 8.57 -11.55 -21.78
C GLY A 155 9.23 -11.73 -23.16
N GLY A 156 8.58 -12.42 -24.11
CA GLY A 156 9.10 -12.66 -25.45
C GLY A 156 8.37 -11.86 -26.52
N PHE A 157 9.12 -11.19 -27.40
CA PHE A 157 8.61 -10.58 -28.62
C PHE A 157 8.45 -11.67 -29.70
N ASP A 158 7.22 -12.01 -30.09
CA ASP A 158 6.93 -12.92 -31.20
C ASP A 158 6.06 -12.22 -32.29
N PRO A 159 6.63 -11.91 -33.47
CA PRO A 159 5.92 -11.33 -34.60
C PRO A 159 4.73 -12.17 -35.10
N THR A 160 4.74 -13.49 -34.89
CA THR A 160 3.65 -14.38 -35.32
C THR A 160 2.47 -14.35 -34.33
N ALA A 161 2.74 -14.12 -33.04
CA ALA A 161 1.71 -13.85 -32.05
C ALA A 161 0.97 -12.52 -32.31
N PHE A 162 1.65 -11.53 -32.92
CA PHE A 162 1.07 -10.25 -33.29
C PHE A 162 -0.02 -10.37 -34.37
N LEU A 163 0.26 -11.14 -35.43
CA LEU A 163 -0.69 -11.42 -36.51
C LEU A 163 -1.90 -12.21 -36.01
N SER A 164 -1.69 -13.19 -35.13
CA SER A 164 -2.80 -13.97 -34.56
C SER A 164 -3.68 -13.12 -33.64
N LEU A 165 -3.12 -12.18 -32.88
CA LEU A 165 -3.87 -11.27 -32.02
C LEU A 165 -4.66 -10.20 -32.79
N ALA A 166 -4.10 -9.62 -33.86
CA ALA A 166 -4.84 -8.73 -34.74
C ALA A 166 -6.07 -9.46 -35.34
N THR A 167 -5.92 -10.73 -35.72
CA THR A 167 -7.06 -11.55 -36.16
C THR A 167 -8.06 -11.87 -35.04
N VAL A 168 -7.62 -12.00 -33.79
CA VAL A 168 -8.50 -12.16 -32.61
C VAL A 168 -9.28 -10.86 -32.32
N GLY A 169 -8.64 -9.69 -32.44
CA GLY A 169 -9.32 -8.40 -32.31
C GLY A 169 -10.41 -8.20 -33.35
N VAL A 170 -10.11 -8.49 -34.62
CA VAL A 170 -11.08 -8.41 -35.73
C VAL A 170 -12.23 -9.42 -35.56
N SER A 171 -11.96 -10.65 -35.14
CA SER A 171 -13.00 -11.66 -34.90
C SER A 171 -13.88 -11.33 -33.69
N SER A 172 -13.31 -10.78 -32.62
CA SER A 172 -14.06 -10.24 -31.47
C SER A 172 -14.93 -9.05 -31.88
N GLY A 173 -14.41 -8.11 -32.66
CA GLY A 173 -15.20 -7.01 -33.22
C GLY A 173 -16.32 -7.45 -34.16
N ALA A 174 -16.12 -8.53 -34.92
CA ALA A 174 -17.16 -9.10 -35.77
C ALA A 174 -18.26 -9.76 -34.92
N ASN A 175 -17.88 -10.45 -33.84
CA ASN A 175 -18.81 -11.01 -32.87
C ASN A 175 -19.60 -9.93 -32.12
N PHE A 176 -18.96 -8.80 -31.75
CA PHE A 176 -19.61 -7.60 -31.19
C PHE A 176 -20.81 -7.15 -32.03
N TYR A 177 -20.60 -6.92 -33.33
CA TYR A 177 -21.69 -6.52 -34.22
C TYR A 177 -22.75 -7.60 -34.34
N ASN A 178 -22.35 -8.87 -34.46
CA ASN A 178 -23.30 -9.97 -34.58
C ASN A 178 -24.18 -10.13 -33.34
N GLU A 179 -23.66 -9.91 -32.13
CA GLU A 179 -24.43 -9.97 -30.88
C GLU A 179 -25.37 -8.78 -30.70
N ILE A 180 -24.92 -7.55 -30.99
CA ILE A 180 -25.78 -6.37 -30.98
C ILE A 180 -26.93 -6.53 -31.99
N LEU A 181 -26.64 -7.00 -33.20
CA LEU A 181 -27.67 -7.18 -34.23
C LEU A 181 -28.72 -8.24 -33.83
N LYS A 182 -28.32 -9.24 -33.06
CA LYS A 182 -29.22 -10.25 -32.49
C LYS A 182 -30.00 -9.77 -31.26
N ASN A 183 -29.65 -8.64 -30.65
CA ASN A 183 -30.35 -8.13 -29.48
C ASN A 183 -31.63 -7.39 -29.89
N ASP A 184 -32.79 -7.99 -29.63
CA ASP A 184 -34.11 -7.43 -29.97
C ASP A 184 -34.48 -6.17 -29.18
N GLU A 185 -33.75 -5.85 -28.10
CA GLU A 185 -33.97 -4.64 -27.30
C GLU A 185 -33.38 -3.38 -27.93
N ILE A 186 -32.57 -3.51 -28.99
CA ILE A 186 -31.93 -2.39 -29.68
C ILE A 186 -32.78 -1.97 -30.87
N GLU A 187 -33.11 -0.68 -30.97
CA GLU A 187 -33.93 -0.16 -32.07
C GLU A 187 -33.28 -0.38 -33.44
N LYS A 188 -34.12 -0.58 -34.46
CA LYS A 188 -33.70 -0.83 -35.85
C LYS A 188 -32.82 0.29 -36.41
N SER A 189 -33.08 1.53 -36.02
CA SER A 189 -32.28 2.73 -36.36
C SER A 189 -30.85 2.60 -35.85
N ALA A 190 -30.68 2.15 -34.62
CA ALA A 190 -29.40 1.96 -33.97
C ALA A 190 -28.63 0.74 -34.53
N LYS A 191 -29.33 -0.35 -34.85
CA LYS A 191 -28.76 -1.50 -35.57
C LYS A 191 -28.22 -1.10 -36.95
N LYS A 192 -28.98 -0.31 -37.70
CA LYS A 192 -28.58 0.19 -39.02
C LYS A 192 -27.34 1.08 -38.96
N ALA A 193 -27.28 2.00 -37.98
CA ALA A 193 -26.12 2.85 -37.78
C ALA A 193 -24.85 2.04 -37.44
N LEU A 194 -24.99 0.94 -36.69
CA LEU A 194 -23.90 0.03 -36.39
C LEU A 194 -23.46 -0.79 -37.62
N GLU A 195 -24.39 -1.28 -38.43
CA GLU A 195 -24.08 -1.96 -39.70
C GLU A 195 -23.34 -1.05 -40.68
N GLU A 196 -23.79 0.20 -40.83
CA GLU A 196 -23.18 1.19 -41.73
C GLU A 196 -21.72 1.53 -41.36
N ASN A 197 -21.33 1.32 -40.10
CA ASN A 197 -19.98 1.60 -39.61
C ASN A 197 -19.15 0.33 -39.30
N LYS A 198 -19.67 -0.86 -39.60
CA LYS A 198 -19.04 -2.14 -39.23
C LYS A 198 -17.63 -2.30 -39.79
N ASP A 199 -17.47 -2.14 -41.10
CA ASP A 199 -16.19 -2.37 -41.76
C ASP A 199 -15.14 -1.33 -41.33
N ALA A 200 -15.57 -0.09 -41.11
CA ALA A 200 -14.72 0.98 -40.58
C ALA A 200 -14.20 0.66 -39.17
N TYR A 201 -15.06 0.14 -38.28
CA TYR A 201 -14.66 -0.27 -36.93
C TYR A 201 -13.77 -1.52 -36.93
N LEU A 202 -14.07 -2.52 -37.78
CA LEU A 202 -13.22 -3.71 -37.89
C LEU A 202 -11.82 -3.36 -38.41
N ASN A 203 -11.74 -2.45 -39.39
CA ASN A 203 -10.45 -1.96 -39.88
C ASN A 203 -9.71 -1.16 -38.79
N TYR A 204 -10.42 -0.28 -38.07
CA TYR A 204 -9.87 0.40 -36.90
C TYR A 204 -9.31 -0.57 -35.87
N LEU A 205 -10.07 -1.59 -35.46
CA LEU A 205 -9.62 -2.56 -34.46
C LEU A 205 -8.35 -3.28 -34.91
N SER A 206 -8.22 -3.60 -36.20
CA SER A 206 -7.01 -4.20 -36.75
C SER A 206 -5.80 -3.25 -36.65
N GLU A 207 -5.96 -1.97 -36.98
CA GLU A 207 -4.87 -0.98 -36.96
C GLU A 207 -4.50 -0.55 -35.52
N TYR A 208 -5.50 -0.33 -34.67
CA TYR A 208 -5.32 0.11 -33.30
C TYR A 208 -4.70 -0.98 -32.41
N SER A 209 -5.09 -2.24 -32.59
CA SER A 209 -4.50 -3.34 -31.80
C SER A 209 -3.01 -3.53 -32.09
N VAL A 210 -2.58 -3.34 -33.34
CA VAL A 210 -1.17 -3.30 -33.76
C VAL A 210 -0.41 -2.19 -33.02
N LEU A 211 -1.00 -0.99 -32.96
CA LEU A 211 -0.41 0.17 -32.30
C LEU A 211 -0.34 0.00 -30.77
N TYR A 212 -1.43 -0.42 -30.14
CA TYR A 212 -1.50 -0.72 -28.71
C TYR A 212 -0.43 -1.74 -28.30
N LEU A 213 -0.28 -2.83 -29.06
CA LEU A 213 0.72 -3.87 -28.80
C LEU A 213 2.17 -3.37 -28.92
N LYS A 214 2.45 -2.48 -29.90
CA LYS A 214 3.76 -1.84 -30.04
C LYS A 214 4.15 -1.12 -28.75
N TYR A 215 3.30 -0.22 -28.27
CA TYR A 215 3.57 0.55 -27.05
C TYR A 215 3.56 -0.32 -25.79
N LEU A 216 2.69 -1.32 -25.71
CA LEU A 216 2.67 -2.26 -24.58
C LEU A 216 3.97 -3.08 -24.49
N ALA A 217 4.52 -3.53 -25.63
CA ALA A 217 5.80 -4.22 -25.67
C ALA A 217 6.95 -3.33 -25.19
N MET A 218 7.00 -2.08 -25.67
CA MET A 218 7.97 -1.08 -25.21
C MET A 218 7.85 -0.83 -23.70
N TRP A 219 6.62 -0.73 -23.19
CA TRP A 219 6.35 -0.50 -21.76
C TRP A 219 6.80 -1.67 -20.91
N ASN A 220 6.54 -2.91 -21.36
CA ASN A 220 6.98 -4.11 -20.66
C ASN A 220 8.51 -4.22 -20.61
N GLU A 221 9.21 -3.89 -21.70
CA GLU A 221 10.68 -3.86 -21.73
C GLU A 221 11.24 -2.85 -20.72
N MET A 222 10.69 -1.63 -20.70
CA MET A 222 11.08 -0.60 -19.74
C MET A 222 10.79 -1.03 -18.31
N CYS A 223 9.59 -1.54 -18.04
CA CYS A 223 9.21 -2.03 -16.72
C CYS A 223 10.10 -3.16 -16.23
N LEU A 224 10.52 -4.08 -17.11
CA LEU A 224 11.42 -5.16 -16.74
C LEU A 224 12.77 -4.64 -16.24
N LEU A 225 13.29 -3.57 -16.86
CA LEU A 225 14.52 -2.92 -16.41
C LEU A 225 14.31 -2.16 -15.08
N ARG A 226 13.16 -1.48 -14.90
CA ARG A 226 12.81 -0.85 -13.62
C ARG A 226 12.70 -1.88 -12.49
N ASP A 227 12.00 -2.99 -12.73
CA ASP A 227 11.87 -4.10 -11.77
C ASP A 227 13.24 -4.65 -11.36
N LYS A 228 14.14 -4.88 -12.33
CA LYS A 228 15.52 -5.28 -12.05
C LYS A 228 16.23 -4.26 -11.17
N ALA A 229 16.06 -2.97 -11.43
CA ALA A 229 16.65 -1.92 -10.61
C ALA A 229 16.12 -1.94 -9.16
N TYR A 230 14.81 -2.07 -8.95
CA TYR A 230 14.23 -2.21 -7.62
C TYR A 230 14.74 -3.43 -6.86
N LEU A 231 14.81 -4.58 -7.53
CA LEU A 231 15.30 -5.81 -6.91
C LEU A 231 16.79 -5.72 -6.58
N ALA A 232 17.57 -5.06 -7.44
CA ALA A 232 18.99 -4.79 -7.21
C ALA A 232 19.18 -3.84 -6.00
N ILE A 233 18.41 -2.76 -5.91
CA ILE A 233 18.37 -1.85 -4.74
C ILE A 233 18.03 -2.65 -3.47
N ASN A 234 17.00 -3.49 -3.52
CA ASN A 234 16.57 -4.31 -2.39
C ASN A 234 17.68 -5.26 -1.89
N ASN A 235 18.51 -5.75 -2.81
CA ASN A 235 19.63 -6.65 -2.50
C ASN A 235 20.93 -5.91 -2.19
N GLY A 236 20.94 -4.58 -2.22
CA GLY A 236 22.13 -3.74 -2.00
C GLY A 236 23.08 -3.65 -3.21
N ASP A 237 22.69 -4.16 -4.38
CA ASP A 237 23.43 -4.06 -5.63
C ASP A 237 23.10 -2.74 -6.36
N ILE A 238 23.73 -1.66 -5.90
CA ILE A 238 23.46 -0.32 -6.41
C ILE A 238 24.03 -0.11 -7.82
N ASP A 239 25.12 -0.80 -8.17
CA ASP A 239 25.73 -0.71 -9.50
C ASP A 239 24.87 -1.41 -10.55
N GLY A 240 24.35 -2.61 -10.27
CA GLY A 240 23.39 -3.29 -11.14
C GLY A 240 22.07 -2.53 -11.30
N ALA A 241 21.64 -1.80 -10.26
CA ALA A 241 20.51 -0.89 -10.36
C ALA A 241 20.80 0.28 -11.32
N LEU A 242 21.95 0.94 -11.18
CA LEU A 242 22.35 2.05 -12.05
C LEU A 242 22.51 1.60 -13.51
N GLU A 243 23.04 0.41 -13.76
CA GLU A 243 23.13 -0.15 -15.13
C GLU A 243 21.74 -0.26 -15.77
N SER A 244 20.79 -0.85 -15.05
CA SER A 244 19.40 -1.02 -15.53
C SER A 244 18.71 0.34 -15.77
N LEU A 245 18.90 1.29 -14.85
CA LEU A 245 18.31 2.64 -14.94
C LEU A 245 18.94 3.47 -16.06
N ASN A 246 20.25 3.35 -16.29
CA ASN A 246 20.92 4.01 -17.41
C ASN A 246 20.43 3.46 -18.75
N ALA A 247 20.19 2.15 -18.85
CA ALA A 247 19.60 1.55 -20.05
C ALA A 247 18.19 2.09 -20.34
N VAL A 248 17.36 2.29 -19.31
CA VAL A 248 16.05 2.94 -19.45
C VAL A 248 16.21 4.38 -19.91
N LEU A 249 17.00 5.19 -19.17
CA LEU A 249 17.14 6.62 -19.43
C LEU A 249 17.89 6.94 -20.73
N GLN A 250 18.66 6.00 -21.29
CA GLN A 250 19.21 6.13 -22.63
C GLN A 250 18.12 6.08 -23.71
N LYS A 251 17.08 5.27 -23.50
CA LYS A 251 15.96 5.07 -24.45
C LYS A 251 14.80 6.02 -24.18
N TYR A 252 14.56 6.35 -22.90
CA TYR A 252 13.48 7.21 -22.42
C TYR A 252 14.04 8.24 -21.41
N PRO A 253 14.71 9.31 -21.88
CA PRO A 253 15.41 10.27 -21.00
C PRO A 253 14.54 10.99 -19.96
N THR A 254 13.24 11.17 -20.25
CA THR A 254 12.26 11.81 -19.37
C THR A 254 11.50 10.83 -18.49
N ASP A 255 11.97 9.59 -18.39
CA ASP A 255 11.29 8.61 -17.54
C ASP A 255 11.36 9.01 -16.06
N SER A 256 10.26 9.56 -15.57
CA SER A 256 10.14 10.12 -14.23
C SER A 256 10.55 9.13 -13.12
N GLU A 257 10.09 7.88 -13.20
CA GLU A 257 10.38 6.88 -12.17
C GLU A 257 11.88 6.50 -12.16
N SER A 258 12.48 6.30 -13.33
CA SER A 258 13.90 5.97 -13.45
C SER A 258 14.82 7.13 -13.06
N GLN A 259 14.42 8.38 -13.32
CA GLN A 259 15.14 9.57 -12.88
C GLN A 259 15.21 9.66 -11.34
N LEU A 260 14.09 9.39 -10.65
CA LEU A 260 14.04 9.34 -9.18
C LEU A 260 14.90 8.21 -8.62
N LEU A 261 14.75 6.99 -9.14
CA LEU A 261 15.54 5.83 -8.69
C LEU A 261 17.04 6.02 -8.93
N LYS A 262 17.43 6.59 -10.06
CA LYS A 262 18.83 6.90 -10.36
C LYS A 262 19.37 7.92 -9.37
N SER A 263 18.61 8.97 -9.09
CA SER A 263 18.98 10.00 -8.12
C SER A 263 19.14 9.40 -6.71
N PHE A 264 18.24 8.52 -6.29
CA PHE A 264 18.38 7.76 -5.04
C PHE A 264 19.67 6.94 -5.00
N CYS A 265 19.95 6.14 -6.04
CA CYS A 265 21.17 5.33 -6.12
C CYS A 265 22.45 6.18 -6.05
N LEU A 266 22.49 7.31 -6.76
CA LEU A 266 23.61 8.23 -6.77
C LEU A 266 23.84 8.85 -5.37
N LEU A 267 22.77 9.30 -4.70
CA LEU A 267 22.86 9.82 -3.32
C LEU A 267 23.31 8.75 -2.34
N TYR A 268 22.85 7.51 -2.50
CA TYR A 268 23.28 6.39 -1.66
C TYR A 268 24.77 6.10 -1.83
N LYS A 269 25.28 6.10 -3.07
CA LYS A 269 26.73 5.93 -3.32
C LYS A 269 27.55 7.05 -2.69
N ALA A 270 27.10 8.29 -2.83
CA ALA A 270 27.76 9.44 -2.23
C ALA A 270 27.83 9.33 -0.69
N GLU A 271 26.72 8.92 -0.05
CA GLU A 271 26.67 8.70 1.41
C GLU A 271 27.67 7.63 1.87
N LYS A 272 27.85 6.56 1.09
CA LYS A 272 28.81 5.49 1.38
C LYS A 272 30.26 5.83 1.04
N GLY A 273 30.53 7.04 0.54
CA GLY A 273 31.87 7.45 0.10
C GLY A 273 32.38 6.64 -1.11
N LEU A 274 31.47 6.12 -1.93
CA LEU A 274 31.77 5.29 -3.11
C LEU A 274 31.90 6.13 -4.39
N ASP A 275 32.28 7.40 -4.26
CA ASP A 275 32.58 8.27 -5.39
C ASP A 275 33.88 7.79 -6.05
N VAL A 276 33.80 7.45 -7.34
CA VAL A 276 34.97 7.01 -8.11
C VAL A 276 35.76 8.25 -8.50
N SER A 277 36.95 8.42 -7.92
CA SER A 277 38.02 9.36 -8.28
C SER A 277 37.62 10.64 -9.05
N GLY A 278 37.59 11.77 -8.33
CA GLY A 278 37.94 13.11 -8.84
C GLY A 278 36.90 13.87 -9.69
N ASP A 279 36.31 13.25 -10.71
CA ASP A 279 35.54 13.98 -11.74
C ASP A 279 34.02 13.72 -11.73
N VAL A 280 33.54 12.71 -11.00
CA VAL A 280 32.11 12.38 -10.94
C VAL A 280 31.59 12.55 -9.52
N HIS A 281 30.97 13.70 -9.26
CA HIS A 281 30.25 13.97 -8.01
C HIS A 281 28.84 13.37 -8.09
N ASN A 282 28.66 12.12 -7.62
CA ASN A 282 27.37 11.42 -7.68
C ASN A 282 26.23 12.25 -7.06
N ALA A 283 26.49 12.91 -5.93
CA ALA A 283 25.53 13.78 -5.26
C ALA A 283 25.09 14.98 -6.12
N ASP A 284 26.03 15.64 -6.82
CA ASP A 284 25.72 16.78 -7.69
C ASP A 284 24.97 16.36 -8.94
N ASN A 285 25.33 15.20 -9.52
CA ASN A 285 24.58 14.61 -10.63
C ASN A 285 23.13 14.30 -10.22
N ALA A 286 22.92 13.76 -9.01
CA ALA A 286 21.57 13.55 -8.48
C ALA A 286 20.82 14.87 -8.34
N ARG A 287 21.45 15.90 -7.74
CA ARG A 287 20.87 17.24 -7.60
C ARG A 287 20.40 17.81 -8.94
N ASP A 288 21.20 17.67 -10.00
CA ASP A 288 20.87 18.24 -11.31
C ASP A 288 19.71 17.50 -11.98
N ILE A 289 19.68 16.17 -11.88
CA ILE A 289 18.53 15.36 -12.32
C ILE A 289 17.26 15.78 -11.55
N LEU A 290 17.33 15.90 -10.22
CA LEU A 290 16.19 16.25 -9.37
C LEU A 290 15.67 17.67 -9.65
N ASN A 291 16.55 18.64 -9.86
CA ASN A 291 16.14 20.00 -10.22
C ASN A 291 15.46 20.06 -11.59
N GLN A 292 15.91 19.24 -12.55
CA GLN A 292 15.25 19.13 -13.84
C GLN A 292 13.89 18.44 -13.70
N TYR A 293 13.83 17.33 -12.95
CA TYR A 293 12.59 16.61 -12.65
C TYR A 293 11.52 17.54 -12.06
N ILE A 294 11.85 18.37 -11.08
CA ILE A 294 10.88 19.27 -10.42
C ILE A 294 10.33 20.30 -11.42
N LYS A 295 11.12 20.73 -12.41
CA LYS A 295 10.67 21.66 -13.45
C LYS A 295 9.75 20.97 -14.46
N GLU A 296 10.04 19.73 -14.81
CA GLU A 296 9.29 18.94 -15.79
C GLU A 296 8.00 18.35 -15.22
N HIS A 297 8.00 18.03 -13.92
CA HIS A 297 6.91 17.32 -13.23
C HIS A 297 6.53 18.00 -11.90
N PRO A 298 6.07 19.27 -11.91
CA PRO A 298 5.76 20.01 -10.68
C PRO A 298 4.58 19.41 -9.88
N ASP A 299 3.76 18.56 -10.50
CA ASP A 299 2.64 17.86 -9.88
C ASP A 299 3.02 16.51 -9.25
N LYS A 300 4.30 16.10 -9.37
CA LYS A 300 4.89 14.86 -8.84
C LYS A 300 6.20 15.11 -8.09
N ALA A 301 6.40 16.34 -7.59
CA ALA A 301 7.67 16.80 -7.06
C ALA A 301 8.01 16.25 -5.66
N ALA A 302 7.08 15.66 -4.91
CA ALA A 302 7.29 15.28 -3.51
C ALA A 302 8.51 14.36 -3.29
N PRO A 303 8.72 13.28 -4.07
CA PRO A 303 9.89 12.42 -3.92
C PRO A 303 11.18 13.14 -4.32
N ALA A 304 11.13 13.99 -5.35
CA ALA A 304 12.30 14.74 -5.79
C ALA A 304 12.74 15.78 -4.75
N LEU A 305 11.79 16.49 -4.14
CA LEU A 305 12.02 17.41 -3.03
C LEU A 305 12.65 16.70 -1.83
N LEU A 306 12.18 15.50 -1.50
CA LEU A 306 12.77 14.70 -0.42
C LEU A 306 14.21 14.33 -0.74
N LEU A 307 14.49 13.77 -1.92
CA LEU A 307 15.85 13.39 -2.31
C LEU A 307 16.78 14.62 -2.37
N LEU A 308 16.27 15.78 -2.78
CA LEU A 308 17.02 17.03 -2.75
C LEU A 308 17.31 17.49 -1.32
N GLY A 309 16.38 17.29 -0.38
CA GLY A 309 16.61 17.48 1.05
C GLY A 309 17.70 16.55 1.59
N THR A 310 17.72 15.29 1.16
CA THR A 310 18.78 14.32 1.47
C THR A 310 20.15 14.80 0.95
N TYR A 311 20.21 15.31 -0.28
CA TYR A 311 21.42 15.95 -0.82
C TYR A 311 21.92 17.07 0.10
N TYR A 312 21.08 18.03 0.49
CA TYR A 312 21.52 19.13 1.36
C TYR A 312 21.89 18.66 2.77
N THR A 313 21.28 17.58 3.26
CA THR A 313 21.68 16.93 4.50
C THR A 313 23.11 16.39 4.39
N GLN A 314 23.46 15.71 3.30
CA GLN A 314 24.81 15.21 3.02
C GLN A 314 25.84 16.35 2.91
N GLN A 315 25.42 17.52 2.42
CA GLN A 315 26.27 18.73 2.37
C GLN A 315 26.36 19.49 3.71
N GLY A 316 25.60 19.07 4.74
CA GLY A 316 25.55 19.73 6.05
C GLY A 316 24.59 20.92 6.16
N ASP A 317 23.92 21.31 5.07
CA ASP A 317 22.91 22.38 5.04
C ASP A 317 21.54 21.87 5.54
N ASN A 318 21.48 21.63 6.84
CA ASN A 318 20.30 21.09 7.51
C ASN A 318 19.08 22.04 7.46
N ALA A 319 19.30 23.35 7.33
CA ALA A 319 18.20 24.32 7.29
C ALA A 319 17.47 24.25 5.94
N LYS A 320 18.24 24.18 4.85
CA LYS A 320 17.68 23.97 3.51
C LYS A 320 17.06 22.59 3.36
N ALA A 321 17.70 21.56 3.91
CA ALA A 321 17.15 20.22 3.95
C ALA A 321 15.78 20.17 4.67
N ALA A 322 15.68 20.79 5.85
CA ALA A 322 14.42 20.86 6.60
C ALA A 322 13.29 21.54 5.79
N THR A 323 13.61 22.64 5.10
CA THR A 323 12.64 23.35 4.25
C THR A 323 12.12 22.45 3.11
N LEU A 324 13.00 21.70 2.47
CA LEU A 324 12.64 20.77 1.40
C LEU A 324 11.84 19.57 1.92
N PHE A 325 12.17 19.05 3.10
CA PHE A 325 11.39 18.00 3.75
C PHE A 325 9.99 18.49 4.14
N ASP A 326 9.86 19.73 4.64
CA ASP A 326 8.56 20.31 4.95
C ASP A 326 7.71 20.48 3.67
N GLN A 327 8.30 20.98 2.59
CA GLN A 327 7.61 21.08 1.30
C GLN A 327 7.18 19.69 0.80
N SER A 328 8.08 18.71 0.80
CA SER A 328 7.78 17.32 0.42
C SER A 328 6.65 16.72 1.27
N SER A 329 6.60 17.02 2.58
CA SER A 329 5.55 16.53 3.48
C SER A 329 4.15 17.06 3.17
N VAL A 330 4.06 18.26 2.60
CA VAL A 330 2.80 18.86 2.13
C VAL A 330 2.37 18.27 0.79
N GLU A 331 3.33 17.96 -0.08
CA GLU A 331 3.06 17.47 -1.43
C GLU A 331 2.64 16.00 -1.46
N TYR A 332 3.26 15.14 -0.64
CA TYR A 332 2.98 13.70 -0.63
C TYR A 332 1.49 13.33 -0.49
N PRO A 333 0.71 13.93 0.44
CA PRO A 333 -0.73 13.67 0.52
C PRO A 333 -1.49 14.02 -0.77
N ARG A 334 -1.16 15.15 -1.41
CA ARG A 334 -1.78 15.61 -2.67
C ARG A 334 -1.45 14.67 -3.83
N GLU A 335 -0.24 14.15 -3.87
CA GLU A 335 0.21 13.20 -4.89
C GLU A 335 -0.37 11.81 -4.68
N ALA A 336 -0.47 11.35 -3.43
CA ALA A 336 -1.03 10.04 -3.09
C ALA A 336 -2.48 9.87 -3.58
N GLU A 337 -3.29 10.94 -3.53
CA GLU A 337 -4.66 10.95 -4.09
C GLU A 337 -4.66 10.67 -5.60
N LYS A 338 -3.67 11.17 -6.34
CA LYS A 338 -3.50 10.96 -7.79
C LYS A 338 -2.82 9.63 -8.13
N LEU A 339 -2.11 9.03 -7.18
CA LEU A 339 -1.36 7.79 -7.38
C LEU A 339 -2.26 6.55 -7.49
N LEU A 340 -3.50 6.64 -7.02
CA LEU A 340 -4.54 5.63 -7.28
C LEU A 340 -4.72 5.37 -8.79
N ASP A 341 -4.59 6.41 -9.63
CA ASP A 341 -4.70 6.29 -11.09
C ASP A 341 -3.43 5.69 -11.72
N MET A 342 -2.28 5.92 -11.09
CA MET A 342 -0.96 5.46 -11.50
C MET A 342 -0.72 3.98 -11.15
N TYR A 343 -1.31 3.52 -10.05
CA TYR A 343 -1.35 2.12 -9.63
C TYR A 343 -2.07 1.22 -10.65
N ASN A 344 -3.00 1.77 -11.44
CA ASN A 344 -3.70 1.03 -12.49
C ASN A 344 -2.74 0.45 -13.54
N SER A 345 -1.71 1.19 -13.97
CA SER A 345 -0.72 0.68 -14.94
C SER A 345 0.08 -0.53 -14.42
N TYR A 346 0.33 -0.59 -13.11
CA TYR A 346 0.96 -1.76 -12.47
C TYR A 346 -0.05 -2.91 -12.25
N ASN A 347 -1.33 -2.62 -12.02
CA ASN A 347 -2.37 -3.65 -11.89
C ASN A 347 -2.59 -4.48 -13.16
N TYR A 348 -2.34 -3.91 -14.35
CA TYR A 348 -2.36 -4.67 -15.60
C TYR A 348 -1.17 -5.64 -15.75
N ARG A 349 -0.14 -5.52 -14.90
CA ARG A 349 1.04 -6.40 -14.91
C ARG A 349 0.78 -7.61 -14.01
N ASN A 350 0.17 -8.65 -14.58
CA ASN A 350 -0.28 -9.86 -13.88
C ASN A 350 0.80 -10.50 -12.95
N TYR A 351 2.08 -10.43 -13.32
CA TYR A 351 3.20 -10.92 -12.50
C TYR A 351 3.42 -10.10 -11.21
N ILE A 352 3.28 -8.77 -11.27
CA ILE A 352 3.57 -7.87 -10.13
C ILE A 352 2.68 -8.20 -8.92
N LEU A 353 1.42 -8.56 -9.17
CA LEU A 353 0.44 -8.89 -8.13
C LEU A 353 0.47 -10.37 -7.69
N LYS A 354 1.16 -11.24 -8.44
CA LYS A 354 1.11 -12.70 -8.23
C LYS A 354 2.45 -13.32 -7.80
N SER A 355 3.51 -12.52 -7.75
CA SER A 355 4.85 -12.97 -7.41
C SER A 355 5.43 -12.21 -6.22
N LYS A 356 6.33 -12.87 -5.51
CA LYS A 356 7.05 -12.27 -4.37
C LYS A 356 7.85 -11.05 -4.81
N GLU A 357 8.61 -11.16 -5.89
CA GLU A 357 9.43 -10.09 -6.43
C GLU A 357 8.57 -8.91 -6.87
N GLY A 358 7.40 -9.18 -7.44
CA GLY A 358 6.40 -8.18 -7.78
C GLY A 358 5.93 -7.36 -6.57
N HIS A 359 5.66 -8.02 -5.43
CA HIS A 359 5.33 -7.34 -4.19
C HIS A 359 6.49 -6.50 -3.63
N VAL A 360 7.75 -6.92 -3.83
CA VAL A 360 8.93 -6.12 -3.45
C VAL A 360 9.02 -4.85 -4.30
N VAL A 361 8.89 -4.98 -5.63
CA VAL A 361 8.86 -3.83 -6.56
C VAL A 361 7.76 -2.86 -6.15
N LEU A 362 6.55 -3.38 -5.95
CA LEU A 362 5.40 -2.56 -5.60
C LEU A 362 5.58 -1.83 -4.27
N LYS A 363 6.18 -2.49 -3.28
CA LYS A 363 6.50 -1.87 -2.00
C LYS A 363 7.48 -0.71 -2.15
N HIS A 364 8.57 -0.88 -2.90
CA HIS A 364 9.56 0.19 -3.11
C HIS A 364 8.98 1.35 -3.90
N TYR A 365 8.21 1.05 -4.94
CA TYR A 365 7.51 2.05 -5.72
C TYR A 365 6.55 2.88 -4.86
N LYS A 366 5.63 2.23 -4.14
CA LYS A 366 4.71 2.94 -3.24
C LYS A 366 5.47 3.70 -2.15
N SER A 367 6.60 3.16 -1.66
CA SER A 367 7.44 3.86 -0.67
C SER A 367 7.92 5.20 -1.19
N MET A 368 8.45 5.21 -2.40
CA MET A 368 8.94 6.42 -3.06
C MET A 368 7.82 7.42 -3.28
N MET A 369 6.67 6.94 -3.74
CA MET A 369 5.57 7.77 -4.22
C MET A 369 4.60 8.25 -3.14
N GLU A 370 4.42 7.52 -2.03
CA GLU A 370 3.52 7.89 -0.92
C GLU A 370 4.26 8.48 0.31
N GLY A 371 5.60 8.44 0.29
CA GLY A 371 6.42 9.06 1.32
C GLY A 371 6.41 8.32 2.66
N PHE A 372 6.83 7.06 2.64
CA PHE A 372 7.00 6.22 3.83
C PHE A 372 8.37 5.54 3.86
N GLY A 373 8.74 4.97 5.01
CA GLY A 373 10.08 4.42 5.26
C GLY A 373 11.16 5.45 4.97
N PHE A 374 12.15 5.10 4.15
CA PHE A 374 13.22 6.03 3.75
C PHE A 374 12.68 7.30 3.09
N TYR A 375 11.55 7.23 2.38
CA TYR A 375 10.98 8.38 1.70
C TYR A 375 10.03 9.18 2.59
N SER A 376 10.00 8.95 3.91
CA SER A 376 9.25 9.81 4.83
C SER A 376 10.05 11.09 5.14
N PRO A 377 9.53 12.30 4.82
CA PRO A 377 10.21 13.54 5.17
C PRO A 377 10.34 13.74 6.67
N ASN A 378 9.36 13.26 7.44
CA ASN A 378 9.40 13.27 8.90
C ASN A 378 10.50 12.37 9.45
N PHE A 379 10.70 11.17 8.87
CA PHE A 379 11.81 10.32 9.30
C PHE A 379 13.18 10.88 8.90
N GLN A 380 13.30 11.54 7.74
CA GLN A 380 14.53 12.24 7.38
C GLN A 380 14.85 13.37 8.38
N LYS A 381 13.86 14.20 8.74
CA LYS A 381 14.00 15.20 9.82
C LYS A 381 14.35 14.56 11.17
N ALA A 382 13.72 13.44 11.51
CA ALA A 382 13.99 12.71 12.74
C ALA A 382 15.42 12.19 12.79
N MET A 383 15.96 11.66 11.68
CA MET A 383 17.36 11.22 11.59
C MET A 383 18.34 12.37 11.78
N VAL A 384 18.08 13.54 11.16
CA VAL A 384 18.91 14.74 11.35
C VAL A 384 18.92 15.15 12.83
N ALA A 385 17.77 15.17 13.49
CA ALA A 385 17.66 15.48 14.91
C ALA A 385 18.36 14.42 15.79
N TYR A 386 18.18 13.13 15.46
CA TYR A 386 18.78 12.00 16.16
C TYR A 386 20.30 12.03 16.11
N ASN A 387 20.88 12.32 14.94
CA ASN A 387 22.33 12.45 14.73
C ASN A 387 22.93 13.65 15.49
N LYS A 388 22.10 14.63 15.86
CA LYS A 388 22.47 15.77 16.72
C LYS A 388 22.15 15.52 18.20
N GLU A 389 21.80 14.28 18.56
CA GLU A 389 21.38 13.88 19.91
C GLU A 389 20.15 14.63 20.45
N ASN A 390 19.39 15.29 19.56
CA ASN A 390 18.12 15.93 19.91
C ASN A 390 16.98 14.90 19.82
N TYR A 391 16.97 13.97 20.78
CA TYR A 391 16.01 12.86 20.81
C TYR A 391 14.55 13.31 20.98
N SER A 392 14.30 14.46 21.61
CA SER A 392 12.93 15.01 21.75
C SER A 392 12.36 15.42 20.40
N ALA A 393 13.13 16.15 19.58
CA ALA A 393 12.69 16.54 18.24
C ALA A 393 12.57 15.33 17.31
N ALA A 394 13.48 14.36 17.40
CA ALA A 394 13.38 13.12 16.64
C ALA A 394 12.10 12.33 16.98
N LYS A 395 11.77 12.21 18.27
CA LYS A 395 10.53 11.58 18.74
C LYS A 395 9.29 12.30 18.21
N GLU A 396 9.26 13.64 18.25
CA GLU A 396 8.13 14.42 17.76
C GLU A 396 7.89 14.18 16.26
N GLU A 397 8.93 14.19 15.44
CA GLU A 397 8.81 13.95 14.00
C GLU A 397 8.37 12.51 13.68
N ILE A 398 8.86 11.51 14.41
CA ILE A 398 8.39 10.13 14.29
C ILE A 398 6.88 10.05 14.60
N LEU A 399 6.43 10.66 15.70
CA LEU A 399 5.01 10.66 16.06
C LEU A 399 4.15 11.39 15.02
N LYS A 400 4.62 12.51 14.45
CA LYS A 400 3.94 13.23 13.35
C LYS A 400 3.74 12.34 12.12
N HIS A 401 4.78 11.60 11.70
CA HIS A 401 4.69 10.65 10.58
C HIS A 401 3.56 9.64 10.81
N PHE A 402 3.61 8.99 11.97
CA PHE A 402 2.69 7.93 12.30
C PHE A 402 1.26 8.46 12.49
N PHE A 403 1.08 9.62 13.13
CA PHE A 403 -0.23 10.25 13.25
C PHE A 403 -0.86 10.53 11.87
N ARG A 404 -0.07 11.03 10.91
CA ARG A 404 -0.50 11.22 9.52
C ARG A 404 -0.90 9.88 8.88
N ARG A 405 -0.05 8.85 8.97
CA ARG A 405 -0.32 7.50 8.41
C ARG A 405 -1.54 6.84 9.02
N GLY A 406 -1.77 6.98 10.32
CA GLY A 406 -2.93 6.41 11.02
C GLY A 406 -4.28 6.98 10.59
N ASN A 407 -4.28 8.09 9.86
CA ASN A 407 -5.46 8.73 9.28
C ASN A 407 -5.63 8.48 7.77
N GLN A 408 -4.63 7.91 7.08
CA GLN A 408 -4.72 7.53 5.67
C GLN A 408 -5.40 6.17 5.52
N GLU A 409 -6.11 5.87 4.42
CA GLU A 409 -6.81 4.58 4.25
C GLU A 409 -5.89 3.38 3.93
N VAL A 410 -4.61 3.63 3.62
CA VAL A 410 -3.63 2.62 3.20
C VAL A 410 -2.61 2.35 4.32
N TYR A 411 -2.66 1.16 4.93
CA TYR A 411 -1.84 0.80 6.11
C TYR A 411 -0.76 -0.26 5.86
N ASP A 412 -0.68 -0.80 4.65
CA ASP A 412 0.15 -1.96 4.27
C ASP A 412 1.65 -1.79 4.57
N TYR A 413 2.11 -0.56 4.75
CA TYR A 413 3.52 -0.21 4.96
C TYR A 413 3.86 0.30 6.36
N LEU A 414 2.90 0.30 7.29
CA LEU A 414 3.16 0.65 8.69
C LEU A 414 4.30 -0.20 9.30
N ILE A 415 4.42 -1.46 8.84
CA ILE A 415 5.51 -2.35 9.23
C ILE A 415 6.86 -1.86 8.70
N SER A 416 6.89 -1.34 7.47
CA SER A 416 8.11 -0.78 6.88
C SER A 416 8.56 0.45 7.66
N ASP A 417 7.61 1.27 8.09
CA ASP A 417 7.88 2.44 8.93
C ASP A 417 8.44 2.04 10.30
N MET A 418 7.83 1.06 10.96
CA MET A 418 8.34 0.52 12.23
C MET A 418 9.76 -0.03 12.08
N LYS A 419 10.00 -0.86 11.06
CA LYS A 419 11.33 -1.43 10.78
C LYS A 419 12.37 -0.33 10.50
N PHE A 420 12.00 0.75 9.83
CA PHE A 420 12.89 1.88 9.59
C PHE A 420 13.32 2.54 10.91
N VAL A 421 12.36 2.85 11.79
CA VAL A 421 12.68 3.46 13.09
C VAL A 421 13.51 2.51 13.96
N GLU A 422 13.20 1.21 13.96
CA GLU A 422 13.96 0.17 14.67
C GLU A 422 15.42 0.10 14.20
N GLN A 423 15.64 0.16 12.89
CA GLN A 423 16.97 0.03 12.29
C GLN A 423 17.82 1.28 12.49
N TYR A 424 17.26 2.47 12.28
CA TYR A 424 18.03 3.71 12.21
C TYR A 424 17.97 4.55 13.49
N MET A 425 16.91 4.43 14.29
CA MET A 425 16.67 5.25 15.49
C MET A 425 16.22 4.41 16.71
N PRO A 426 16.90 3.30 17.05
CA PRO A 426 16.42 2.35 18.07
C PRO A 426 16.22 2.98 19.44
N LYS A 427 17.08 3.92 19.87
CA LYS A 427 16.96 4.59 21.18
C LYS A 427 15.64 5.36 21.32
N ILE A 428 15.05 5.82 20.22
CA ILE A 428 13.78 6.57 20.29
C ILE A 428 12.63 5.64 20.64
N LEU A 429 12.64 4.38 20.18
CA LEU A 429 11.58 3.42 20.52
C LEU A 429 11.55 3.13 22.01
N ASP A 430 12.73 2.97 22.62
CA ASP A 430 12.86 2.81 24.08
C ASP A 430 12.29 4.02 24.84
N MET A 431 12.44 5.23 24.29
CA MET A 431 11.89 6.48 24.86
C MET A 431 10.40 6.70 24.57
N ILE A 432 9.85 6.06 23.54
CA ILE A 432 8.44 6.17 23.20
C ILE A 432 7.64 5.36 24.23
N PHE A 433 8.01 4.11 24.51
CA PHE A 433 7.39 3.33 25.59
C PHE A 433 8.26 2.16 26.09
N GLU A 434 9.03 2.41 27.16
CA GLU A 434 9.88 1.39 27.81
C GLU A 434 9.07 0.12 28.22
N GLU A 435 7.81 0.29 28.63
CA GLU A 435 6.95 -0.76 29.22
C GLU A 435 6.17 -1.60 28.20
N HIS A 436 6.55 -1.54 26.93
CA HIS A 436 5.88 -2.24 25.83
C HIS A 436 5.66 -3.75 26.06
N SER A 437 6.54 -4.43 26.80
CA SER A 437 6.36 -5.86 27.13
C SER A 437 5.12 -6.16 27.98
N PHE A 438 4.54 -5.16 28.65
CA PHE A 438 3.39 -5.29 29.54
C PHE A 438 2.05 -4.98 28.87
N LEU A 439 2.05 -4.86 27.54
CA LEU A 439 0.84 -4.90 26.73
C LEU A 439 0.82 -6.21 25.97
N ASP A 440 -0.27 -6.97 26.06
CA ASP A 440 -0.40 -8.23 25.34
C ASP A 440 -1.54 -8.18 24.34
N LEU A 441 -1.25 -8.68 23.14
CA LEU A 441 -2.28 -8.99 22.16
C LEU A 441 -2.93 -10.31 22.55
N GLN A 442 -4.26 -10.32 22.58
CA GLN A 442 -5.07 -11.53 22.72
C GLN A 442 -5.91 -11.69 21.47
N THR A 443 -5.66 -12.78 20.75
CA THR A 443 -6.50 -13.20 19.62
C THR A 443 -7.14 -14.53 19.94
N TYR A 444 -8.43 -14.64 19.63
CA TYR A 444 -9.16 -15.90 19.81
C TYR A 444 -10.34 -15.96 18.85
N ASN A 445 -10.73 -17.18 18.49
CA ASN A 445 -11.99 -17.42 17.80
C ASN A 445 -13.10 -17.47 18.87
N PRO A 446 -14.08 -16.56 18.86
CA PRO A 446 -15.16 -16.54 19.85
C PRO A 446 -16.12 -17.74 19.64
N THR A 447 -15.73 -18.90 20.21
CA THR A 447 -16.52 -20.08 20.62
C THR A 447 -17.54 -20.67 19.62
N LEU A 448 -17.35 -21.95 19.24
CA LEU A 448 -18.36 -22.94 18.79
C LEU A 448 -19.35 -22.52 17.67
N SER A 449 -19.11 -21.41 17.02
CA SER A 449 -19.87 -20.90 15.90
C SER A 449 -18.99 -21.02 14.67
N PHE A 450 -19.55 -21.44 13.54
CA PHE A 450 -18.94 -21.44 12.21
C PHE A 450 -18.60 -20.02 11.71
N SER A 451 -18.14 -19.12 12.59
CA SER A 451 -17.78 -17.75 12.26
C SER A 451 -16.28 -17.64 11.98
N ASP A 452 -15.93 -17.28 10.75
CA ASP A 452 -14.56 -16.99 10.31
C ASP A 452 -14.07 -15.61 10.81
N LYS A 453 -14.36 -15.28 12.07
CA LYS A 453 -14.06 -13.99 12.67
C LYS A 453 -13.08 -14.12 13.81
N LEU A 454 -11.98 -13.38 13.75
CA LEU A 454 -10.96 -13.30 14.80
C LEU A 454 -11.33 -12.17 15.78
N ALA A 455 -11.54 -12.48 17.06
CA ALA A 455 -11.70 -11.45 18.10
C ALA A 455 -10.33 -10.93 18.52
N ILE A 456 -10.23 -9.61 18.74
CA ILE A 456 -8.97 -8.93 19.05
C ILE A 456 -9.14 -8.10 20.31
N GLU A 457 -8.29 -8.37 21.31
CA GLU A 457 -8.24 -7.62 22.57
C GLU A 457 -6.79 -7.26 22.93
N ILE A 458 -6.63 -6.18 23.67
CA ILE A 458 -5.36 -5.80 24.31
C ILE A 458 -5.53 -5.89 25.82
N GLU A 459 -4.61 -6.59 26.49
CA GLU A 459 -4.49 -6.58 27.94
C GLU A 459 -3.38 -5.61 28.35
N ASN A 460 -3.73 -4.62 29.17
CA ASN A 460 -2.78 -3.70 29.76
C ASN A 460 -2.38 -4.18 31.15
N ARG A 461 -1.16 -4.71 31.29
CA ARG A 461 -0.57 -5.13 32.57
C ARG A 461 0.33 -4.07 33.20
N SER A 462 0.37 -2.85 32.63
CA SER A 462 1.08 -1.72 33.22
C SER A 462 0.20 -0.93 34.18
N ASP A 463 0.83 -0.13 35.03
CA ASP A 463 0.19 0.88 35.88
C ASP A 463 -0.13 2.19 35.12
N LYS A 464 0.14 2.25 33.80
CA LYS A 464 -0.10 3.42 32.96
C LYS A 464 -1.41 3.29 32.19
N ARG A 465 -2.15 4.40 32.14
CA ARG A 465 -3.31 4.55 31.27
C ARG A 465 -2.86 4.88 29.85
N LEU A 466 -3.44 4.20 28.86
CA LEU A 466 -3.30 4.53 27.45
C LEU A 466 -4.54 5.29 26.99
N SER A 467 -4.36 6.37 26.23
CA SER A 467 -5.47 7.19 25.72
C SER A 467 -5.45 7.25 24.19
N ASN A 468 -6.62 7.39 23.57
CA ASN A 468 -6.83 7.45 22.12
C ASN A 468 -6.16 6.29 21.34
N VAL A 469 -6.45 5.07 21.76
CA VAL A 469 -5.76 3.87 21.30
C VAL A 469 -6.36 3.35 20.00
N ARG A 470 -5.55 3.38 18.94
CA ARG A 470 -5.83 2.79 17.63
C ARG A 470 -5.01 1.53 17.47
N LEU A 471 -5.62 0.47 16.95
CA LEU A 471 -4.97 -0.81 16.75
C LEU A 471 -4.90 -1.17 15.27
N PHE A 472 -3.71 -1.54 14.82
CA PHE A 472 -3.44 -2.10 13.51
C PHE A 472 -3.01 -3.55 13.70
N ILE A 473 -3.86 -4.48 13.30
CA ILE A 473 -3.55 -5.90 13.38
C ILE A 473 -2.67 -6.29 12.19
N CYS A 474 -1.59 -7.01 12.47
CA CYS A 474 -0.63 -7.54 11.50
C CYS A 474 -0.75 -9.06 11.50
N LEU A 475 -1.37 -9.62 10.46
CA LEU A 475 -1.64 -11.05 10.33
C LEU A 475 -0.63 -11.69 9.39
N HIS A 476 0.09 -12.69 9.89
CA HIS A 476 0.92 -13.54 9.07
C HIS A 476 0.05 -14.71 8.57
N LEU A 477 -0.17 -14.77 7.26
CA LEU A 477 -1.04 -15.77 6.63
C LEU A 477 -0.24 -16.95 6.08
N THR A 478 -0.91 -18.08 5.84
CA THR A 478 -0.36 -19.20 5.08
C THR A 478 0.12 -18.72 3.71
N ASP A 479 1.26 -19.24 3.25
CA ASP A 479 1.98 -18.83 2.02
C ASP A 479 2.76 -17.48 2.10
N MET A 480 2.76 -16.76 3.23
CA MET A 480 3.61 -15.56 3.43
C MET A 480 5.04 -15.93 3.86
N TYR A 481 6.04 -15.06 3.57
CA TYR A 481 7.37 -15.16 4.16
C TYR A 481 7.35 -14.71 5.62
N ALA A 482 8.27 -15.21 6.44
CA ALA A 482 8.28 -15.05 7.90
C ALA A 482 8.13 -13.60 8.41
N ASP A 483 8.51 -12.60 7.62
CA ASP A 483 8.48 -11.18 7.99
C ASP A 483 7.41 -10.35 7.26
N ASP A 484 6.57 -11.01 6.46
CA ASP A 484 5.44 -10.42 5.74
C ASP A 484 4.15 -10.58 6.53
N TYR A 485 3.34 -9.52 6.53
CA TYR A 485 2.06 -9.49 7.22
C TYR A 485 1.05 -8.69 6.41
N LEU A 486 -0.21 -9.12 6.47
CA LEU A 486 -1.36 -8.31 6.12
C LEU A 486 -1.66 -7.34 7.26
N VAL A 487 -1.68 -6.03 6.98
CA VAL A 487 -2.02 -5.01 7.97
C VAL A 487 -3.48 -4.59 7.80
N LYS A 488 -4.27 -4.61 8.88
CA LYS A 488 -5.62 -4.05 8.90
C LYS A 488 -5.81 -3.15 10.11
N LYS A 489 -6.39 -1.96 9.91
CA LYS A 489 -6.84 -1.11 11.01
C LYS A 489 -8.13 -1.69 11.60
N MET A 490 -8.23 -1.73 12.92
CA MET A 490 -9.48 -2.05 13.61
C MET A 490 -10.43 -0.86 13.57
N GLU A 491 -11.70 -1.12 13.30
CA GLU A 491 -12.74 -0.07 13.19
C GLU A 491 -12.90 0.71 14.51
N THR A 492 -12.76 0.02 15.65
CA THR A 492 -12.95 0.62 16.96
C THR A 492 -11.67 1.31 17.42
N THR A 493 -11.74 2.63 17.62
CA THR A 493 -10.74 3.36 18.41
C THR A 493 -11.19 3.36 19.86
N ILE A 494 -10.31 2.99 20.79
CA ILE A 494 -10.62 2.91 22.21
C ILE A 494 -10.10 4.16 22.89
N ASN A 495 -11.01 4.94 23.50
CA ASN A 495 -10.65 6.20 24.15
C ASN A 495 -9.64 6.01 25.27
N ASN A 496 -9.83 5.00 26.13
CA ASN A 496 -8.95 4.73 27.26
C ASN A 496 -8.81 3.23 27.49
N ILE A 497 -7.58 2.78 27.70
CA ILE A 497 -7.27 1.48 28.27
C ILE A 497 -6.70 1.76 29.65
N GLU A 498 -7.49 1.50 30.69
CA GLU A 498 -7.10 1.72 32.08
C GLU A 498 -5.99 0.76 32.50
N PRO A 499 -5.20 1.09 33.53
CA PRO A 499 -4.26 0.16 34.14
C PRO A 499 -4.91 -1.18 34.50
N TYR A 500 -4.19 -2.28 34.29
CA TYR A 500 -4.63 -3.65 34.65
C TYR A 500 -5.97 -4.09 34.04
N SER A 501 -6.32 -3.52 32.88
CA SER A 501 -7.61 -3.78 32.22
C SER A 501 -7.44 -4.41 30.84
N LYS A 502 -8.54 -4.97 30.32
CA LYS A 502 -8.64 -5.46 28.94
C LYS A 502 -9.53 -4.55 28.12
N ALA A 503 -9.17 -4.39 26.87
CA ALA A 503 -9.91 -3.56 25.92
C ALA A 503 -10.17 -4.35 24.64
N ASN A 504 -11.44 -4.37 24.21
CA ASN A 504 -11.89 -5.14 23.05
C ASN A 504 -11.98 -4.23 21.81
N PHE A 505 -11.29 -4.61 20.74
CA PHE A 505 -11.22 -3.85 19.48
C PHE A 505 -12.18 -4.38 18.41
N GLY A 506 -13.03 -5.33 18.77
CA GLY A 506 -14.03 -5.95 17.89
C GLY A 506 -13.55 -7.25 17.28
N LYS A 507 -14.16 -7.59 16.13
CA LYS A 507 -13.94 -8.84 15.42
C LYS A 507 -13.55 -8.55 13.97
N LEU A 508 -12.51 -9.22 13.49
CA LEU A 508 -12.04 -9.10 12.11
C LEU A 508 -12.50 -10.29 11.28
N GLN A 509 -13.08 -10.03 10.11
CA GLN A 509 -13.30 -11.05 9.08
C GLN A 509 -12.17 -11.02 8.05
N LEU A 510 -11.58 -12.18 7.77
CA LEU A 510 -10.56 -12.31 6.74
C LEU A 510 -11.24 -12.41 5.36
N ASN A 511 -10.82 -11.53 4.45
CA ASN A 511 -11.16 -11.58 3.04
C ASN A 511 -10.00 -10.86 2.34
N TYR A 512 -9.08 -11.64 1.78
CA TYR A 512 -7.86 -11.13 1.19
C TYR A 512 -7.32 -12.08 0.12
N GLU A 513 -6.99 -11.57 -1.05
CA GLU A 513 -6.34 -12.35 -2.11
C GLU A 513 -4.82 -12.28 -1.97
N LEU A 514 -4.18 -13.39 -1.62
CA LEU A 514 -2.73 -13.51 -1.54
C LEU A 514 -2.20 -14.36 -2.70
N TYR A 515 -1.39 -13.76 -3.58
CA TYR A 515 -0.78 -14.43 -4.74
C TYR A 515 -1.80 -15.18 -5.63
N GLY A 516 -2.98 -14.59 -5.85
CA GLY A 516 -4.06 -15.22 -6.62
C GLY A 516 -4.91 -16.24 -5.86
N LYS A 517 -4.65 -16.45 -4.55
CA LYS A 517 -5.44 -17.35 -3.70
C LYS A 517 -6.26 -16.56 -2.70
N GLN A 518 -7.55 -16.86 -2.60
CA GLN A 518 -8.40 -16.25 -1.58
C GLN A 518 -8.08 -16.83 -0.19
N LYS A 519 -7.86 -15.93 0.78
CA LYS A 519 -7.69 -16.20 2.20
C LYS A 519 -8.91 -15.66 2.92
N ASN A 520 -9.71 -16.56 3.47
CA ASN A 520 -11.01 -16.23 4.08
C ASN A 520 -11.25 -16.93 5.42
N SER A 521 -10.36 -17.82 5.85
CA SER A 521 -10.50 -18.57 7.10
C SER A 521 -9.54 -18.05 8.18
N VAL A 522 -9.95 -18.15 9.44
CA VAL A 522 -9.05 -17.93 10.59
C VAL A 522 -7.93 -18.98 10.62
N GLU A 523 -8.15 -20.15 10.03
CA GLU A 523 -7.14 -21.21 9.90
C GLU A 523 -5.99 -20.81 8.95
N ASP A 524 -6.20 -19.83 8.07
CA ASP A 524 -5.13 -19.27 7.24
C ASP A 524 -4.17 -18.39 8.04
N ILE A 525 -4.47 -18.06 9.31
CA ILE A 525 -3.65 -17.19 10.15
C ILE A 525 -2.62 -18.04 10.92
N VAL A 526 -1.35 -17.87 10.57
CA VAL A 526 -0.22 -18.54 11.22
C VAL A 526 0.18 -17.84 12.52
N SER A 527 0.17 -16.50 12.53
CA SER A 527 0.42 -15.70 13.73
C SER A 527 -0.17 -14.30 13.60
N ALA A 528 -0.42 -13.66 14.75
CA ALA A 528 -0.90 -12.29 14.83
C ALA A 528 0.05 -11.43 15.68
N ARG A 529 0.29 -10.21 15.23
CA ARG A 529 0.96 -9.12 15.96
C ARG A 529 0.10 -7.87 15.81
N ALA A 530 0.34 -6.84 16.60
CA ALA A 530 -0.34 -5.57 16.45
C ALA A 530 0.64 -4.41 16.55
N ILE A 531 0.31 -3.31 15.88
CA ILE A 531 0.90 -2.00 16.12
C ILE A 531 -0.17 -1.17 16.82
N ILE A 532 0.14 -0.67 18.01
CA ILE A 532 -0.71 0.25 18.73
C ILE A 532 -0.21 1.66 18.50
N MET A 533 -1.14 2.56 18.22
CA MET A 533 -0.88 3.99 18.07
C MET A 533 -1.77 4.79 19.01
N THR A 534 -1.17 5.71 19.73
CA THR A 534 -1.83 6.69 20.60
C THR A 534 -1.35 8.09 20.25
N ASP A 535 -1.79 9.11 20.99
CA ASP A 535 -1.31 10.48 20.78
C ASP A 535 0.17 10.67 21.12
N SER A 536 0.77 9.78 21.92
CA SER A 536 2.15 9.91 22.40
C SER A 536 3.02 8.66 22.20
N LEU A 537 2.43 7.56 21.71
CA LEU A 537 3.06 6.24 21.66
C LEU A 537 2.81 5.56 20.32
N ILE A 538 3.82 4.89 19.80
CA ILE A 538 3.70 3.86 18.78
C ILE A 538 4.60 2.67 19.13
N ILE A 539 4.01 1.47 19.13
CA ILE A 539 4.69 0.26 19.60
C ILE A 539 4.16 -1.01 18.94
N TRP A 540 5.03 -2.01 18.84
CA TRP A 540 4.63 -3.39 18.62
C TRP A 540 4.01 -3.98 19.89
N VAL A 541 2.92 -4.72 19.70
CA VAL A 541 2.26 -5.49 20.73
C VAL A 541 2.06 -6.91 20.21
N ASP A 542 2.70 -7.85 20.90
CA ASP A 542 2.76 -9.25 20.52
C ASP A 542 1.93 -10.11 21.46
N GLU A 543 1.51 -11.28 20.98
CA GLU A 543 0.99 -12.32 21.86
C GLU A 543 2.07 -12.82 22.81
N ASP A 544 1.70 -13.10 24.06
CA ASP A 544 2.64 -13.57 25.09
C ASP A 544 3.40 -14.84 24.64
N LYS A 545 2.75 -15.73 23.87
CA LYS A 545 3.38 -16.92 23.28
C LYS A 545 4.52 -16.57 22.32
N ILE A 546 4.36 -15.53 21.50
CA ILE A 546 5.39 -15.08 20.55
C ILE A 546 6.57 -14.48 21.32
N LYS A 547 6.31 -13.62 22.31
CA LYS A 547 7.34 -13.03 23.18
C LYS A 547 8.21 -14.11 23.85
N ARG A 548 7.57 -15.13 24.45
CA ARG A 548 8.26 -16.28 25.06
C ARG A 548 9.11 -17.05 24.06
N THR A 549 8.56 -17.32 22.88
CA THR A 549 9.26 -18.07 21.82
C THR A 549 10.50 -17.32 21.31
N ASN A 550 10.43 -15.99 21.25
CA ASN A 550 11.57 -15.17 20.82
C ASN A 550 12.70 -15.19 21.85
N ILE A 551 12.36 -15.10 23.13
CA ILE A 551 13.32 -15.17 24.24
C ILE A 551 13.97 -16.56 24.30
N SER A 552 13.17 -17.63 24.26
CA SER A 552 13.69 -19.00 24.31
C SER A 552 14.68 -19.33 23.20
N LYS A 553 14.45 -18.83 21.97
CA LYS A 553 15.34 -19.03 20.82
C LYS A 553 16.63 -18.22 20.91
N LYS A 554 16.58 -16.98 21.42
CA LYS A 554 17.71 -16.02 21.42
C LYS A 554 18.63 -16.13 22.65
N MET A 555 18.22 -16.87 23.68
CA MET A 555 18.91 -16.95 24.97
C MET A 555 20.13 -17.90 25.04
N SER A 556 20.47 -18.66 24.00
CA SER A 556 21.53 -19.67 24.09
C SER A 556 22.90 -19.05 24.43
N GLY A 557 23.29 -19.14 25.71
CA GLY A 557 24.64 -18.84 26.20
C GLY A 557 24.90 -17.44 26.79
N LYS A 558 23.90 -16.55 26.89
CA LYS A 558 24.09 -15.18 27.44
C LYS A 558 23.77 -15.09 28.94
N ARG A 559 24.61 -14.36 29.69
CA ARG A 559 24.48 -14.10 31.13
C ARG A 559 24.29 -12.60 31.38
N PHE A 560 23.58 -12.25 32.46
CA PHE A 560 23.41 -10.86 32.87
C PHE A 560 24.75 -10.14 33.09
N SER A 561 24.78 -8.83 32.82
CA SER A 561 25.92 -7.98 33.12
C SER A 561 26.14 -7.87 34.65
N LYS A 562 27.37 -7.55 35.07
CA LYS A 562 27.69 -7.35 36.51
C LYS A 562 26.84 -6.24 37.15
N ALA A 563 26.50 -5.19 36.41
CA ALA A 563 25.67 -4.09 36.91
C ALA A 563 24.21 -4.53 37.13
N THR A 564 23.65 -5.25 36.16
CA THR A 564 22.30 -5.86 36.25
C THR A 564 22.21 -6.83 37.42
N LEU A 565 23.24 -7.65 37.65
CA LEU A 565 23.33 -8.58 38.77
C LEU A 565 23.35 -7.87 40.14
N PHE A 566 24.06 -6.74 40.25
CA PHE A 566 24.13 -5.96 41.49
C PHE A 566 22.78 -5.33 41.87
N GLN A 567 22.05 -4.77 40.89
CA GLN A 567 20.73 -4.19 41.14
C GLN A 567 19.67 -5.27 41.46
N LEU A 568 19.75 -6.43 40.81
CA LEU A 568 18.86 -7.56 41.10
C LEU A 568 19.06 -8.16 42.51
N THR A 569 20.27 -8.06 43.08
CA THR A 569 20.56 -8.66 44.40
C THR A 569 20.11 -7.81 45.58
N THR A 570 19.75 -6.54 45.35
CA THR A 570 19.46 -5.56 46.42
C THR A 570 18.00 -5.08 46.46
N GLY A 571 17.20 -5.38 45.44
CA GLY A 571 15.82 -4.87 45.32
C GLY A 571 14.72 -5.93 45.12
N CYS A 572 14.99 -7.22 45.36
CA CYS A 572 13.97 -8.28 45.22
C CYS A 572 13.38 -8.67 46.59
N SER A 573 12.07 -8.85 46.66
CA SER A 573 11.36 -9.33 47.85
C SER A 573 10.22 -10.29 47.48
N TYR A 574 9.60 -10.94 48.46
CA TYR A 574 8.46 -11.83 48.25
C TYR A 574 7.48 -11.80 49.42
N GLU A 575 6.21 -12.11 49.13
CA GLU A 575 5.14 -12.25 50.11
C GLU A 575 4.12 -13.34 49.72
N MET A 576 3.39 -13.85 50.71
CA MET A 576 2.28 -14.80 50.51
C MET A 576 0.96 -14.04 50.66
N LYS A 577 0.15 -13.97 49.59
CA LYS A 577 -1.20 -13.36 49.63
C LYS A 577 -2.30 -14.41 49.63
N GLU A 578 -3.37 -14.16 50.36
CA GLU A 578 -4.61 -14.91 50.19
C GLU A 578 -5.33 -14.43 48.92
N LYS A 579 -5.90 -15.36 48.16
CA LYS A 579 -6.68 -15.01 46.96
C LYS A 579 -8.00 -14.38 47.39
N GLU A 580 -8.20 -13.11 47.04
CA GLU A 580 -9.51 -12.47 47.16
C GLU A 580 -10.49 -13.17 46.21
N GLY A 581 -11.49 -13.85 46.78
CA GLY A 581 -12.60 -14.47 46.05
C GLY A 581 -13.83 -13.58 46.15
N LEU A 582 -14.64 -13.53 45.08
CA LEU A 582 -15.89 -12.75 45.04
C LEU A 582 -17.00 -13.30 45.96
N LEU A 583 -16.79 -14.42 46.63
CA LEU A 583 -17.72 -15.05 47.58
C LEU A 583 -16.94 -15.70 48.73
N SER A 584 -17.25 -15.28 49.95
CA SER A 584 -16.55 -15.58 51.21
C SER A 584 -16.72 -17.01 51.75
N SER A 585 -16.76 -18.05 50.90
CA SER A 585 -16.98 -19.43 51.35
C SER A 585 -16.08 -20.50 50.72
N VAL A 586 -15.04 -20.10 49.97
CA VAL A 586 -13.98 -21.03 49.56
C VAL A 586 -12.68 -20.56 50.23
N VAL A 587 -12.16 -21.35 51.18
CA VAL A 587 -10.85 -21.14 51.81
C VAL A 587 -9.82 -20.96 50.69
N GLY A 588 -9.28 -19.75 50.59
CA GLY A 588 -8.60 -19.24 49.41
C GLY A 588 -7.29 -19.96 49.12
N SER A 589 -7.05 -20.30 47.86
CA SER A 589 -5.73 -20.73 47.42
C SER A 589 -4.75 -19.57 47.63
N LYS A 590 -3.70 -19.76 48.45
CA LYS A 590 -2.66 -18.73 48.64
C LYS A 590 -1.87 -18.53 47.34
N LYS A 591 -1.61 -17.28 46.96
CA LYS A 591 -0.73 -16.89 45.85
C LYS A 591 0.65 -16.48 46.40
N MET A 592 1.69 -16.89 45.69
CA MET A 592 3.07 -16.45 45.95
C MET A 592 3.32 -15.22 45.10
N VAL A 593 3.67 -14.09 45.72
CA VAL A 593 3.96 -12.84 45.00
C VAL A 593 5.43 -12.49 45.22
N PHE A 594 6.14 -12.24 44.14
CA PHE A 594 7.51 -11.77 44.13
C PHE A 594 7.55 -10.35 43.57
N HIS A 595 8.30 -9.47 44.23
CA HIS A 595 8.50 -8.09 43.78
C HIS A 595 9.91 -7.97 43.22
N PHE A 596 9.99 -7.59 41.95
CA PHE A 596 11.25 -7.31 41.27
C PHE A 596 11.37 -5.83 40.92
N PRO A 597 12.58 -5.27 40.86
CA PRO A 597 12.75 -3.86 40.50
C PRO A 597 12.24 -3.52 39.10
N ARG A 598 11.59 -2.35 38.94
CA ARG A 598 11.03 -1.91 37.65
C ARG A 598 12.06 -1.75 36.52
N PHE A 599 13.34 -1.48 36.81
CA PHE A 599 14.34 -1.33 35.74
C PHE A 599 14.46 -2.58 34.84
N LEU A 600 14.03 -3.76 35.33
CA LEU A 600 13.98 -4.99 34.53
C LEU A 600 13.03 -4.90 33.34
N VAL A 601 12.08 -3.95 33.34
CA VAL A 601 11.15 -3.72 32.23
C VAL A 601 11.88 -3.56 30.90
N ALA A 602 12.94 -2.76 30.86
CA ALA A 602 13.74 -2.55 29.65
C ALA A 602 14.34 -3.85 29.08
N LEU A 603 14.45 -4.90 29.89
CA LEU A 603 14.99 -6.20 29.50
C LEU A 603 13.92 -7.20 29.03
N ASN A 604 12.63 -6.81 29.03
CA ASN A 604 11.50 -7.66 28.66
C ASN A 604 11.48 -9.00 29.42
N PRO A 605 11.31 -8.99 30.76
CA PRO A 605 11.59 -10.14 31.61
C PRO A 605 10.44 -11.15 31.63
N PHE A 606 10.81 -12.43 31.63
CA PHE A 606 9.92 -13.57 31.86
C PHE A 606 10.32 -14.33 33.11
N PHE A 607 9.31 -14.77 33.85
CA PHE A 607 9.47 -15.41 35.15
C PHE A 607 8.88 -16.82 35.13
N SER A 608 9.68 -17.80 35.52
CA SER A 608 9.25 -19.20 35.59
C SER A 608 9.96 -19.96 36.69
N PHE A 609 9.28 -20.90 37.33
CA PHE A 609 9.96 -21.95 38.07
C PHE A 609 10.43 -23.03 37.11
N GLY A 610 11.71 -23.37 37.15
CA GLY A 610 12.36 -24.18 36.12
C GLY A 610 12.71 -23.38 34.86
N GLU A 611 13.59 -23.94 34.02
CA GLU A 611 13.99 -23.27 32.78
C GLU A 611 12.80 -23.09 31.83
N LEU A 612 12.67 -21.93 31.20
CA LEU A 612 11.52 -21.55 30.36
C LEU A 612 11.18 -22.57 29.26
N ASN A 613 12.17 -23.35 28.79
CA ASN A 613 12.02 -24.35 27.73
C ASN A 613 11.74 -25.78 28.23
N SER A 614 11.73 -25.96 29.56
CA SER A 614 11.44 -27.26 30.16
C SER A 614 9.95 -27.56 30.09
N LYS A 615 9.60 -28.83 29.87
CA LYS A 615 8.21 -29.30 29.94
C LYS A 615 7.61 -29.13 31.34
N ASP A 616 8.46 -29.11 32.36
CA ASP A 616 8.07 -28.98 33.76
C ASP A 616 8.10 -27.52 34.26
N ALA A 617 8.30 -26.55 33.35
CA ALA A 617 8.35 -25.14 33.71
C ALA A 617 6.97 -24.65 34.18
N VAL A 618 6.92 -24.05 35.36
CA VAL A 618 5.71 -23.40 35.87
C VAL A 618 5.82 -21.91 35.60
N LEU A 619 4.94 -21.38 34.74
CA LEU A 619 4.89 -19.96 34.40
C LEU A 619 4.15 -19.15 35.48
N ALA A 620 4.49 -17.87 35.58
CA ALA A 620 3.77 -16.94 36.43
C ALA A 620 2.29 -16.86 36.01
N SER A 621 1.38 -16.82 36.98
CA SER A 621 -0.06 -16.67 36.74
C SER A 621 -0.47 -15.23 36.50
N SER A 622 0.33 -14.26 36.96
CA SER A 622 0.17 -12.84 36.66
C SER A 622 1.51 -12.13 36.80
N VAL A 623 1.79 -11.19 35.91
CA VAL A 623 2.98 -10.33 35.97
C VAL A 623 2.53 -8.91 35.63
N VAL A 624 2.58 -7.99 36.59
CA VAL A 624 2.07 -6.62 36.40
C VAL A 624 3.09 -5.59 36.89
N LEU A 625 3.07 -4.40 36.31
CA LEU A 625 3.86 -3.28 36.82
C LEU A 625 3.10 -2.57 37.91
N ASN A 626 3.71 -2.38 39.07
CA ASN A 626 3.06 -1.75 40.22
C ASN A 626 4.04 -0.76 40.87
N GLY A 627 4.00 0.50 40.43
CA GLY A 627 4.87 1.55 40.96
C GLY A 627 6.34 1.23 40.68
N GLU A 628 7.18 1.13 41.72
CA GLU A 628 8.62 0.85 41.55
C GLU A 628 8.95 -0.63 41.30
N ASN A 629 7.93 -1.51 41.30
CA ASN A 629 8.10 -2.96 41.23
C ASN A 629 7.40 -3.60 40.01
N ILE A 630 7.87 -4.80 39.66
CA ILE A 630 7.19 -5.79 38.86
C ILE A 630 6.66 -6.84 39.83
N ASP A 631 5.35 -6.96 39.94
CA ASP A 631 4.68 -7.94 40.80
C ASP A 631 4.45 -9.22 40.00
N VAL A 632 5.11 -10.30 40.41
CA VAL A 632 5.08 -11.60 39.75
C VAL A 632 4.38 -12.60 40.67
N SER A 633 3.20 -13.06 40.25
CA SER A 633 2.39 -14.00 41.00
C SER A 633 2.49 -15.41 40.45
N PHE A 634 2.51 -16.40 41.34
CA PHE A 634 2.37 -17.82 41.02
C PHE A 634 1.25 -18.42 41.87
N GLU A 635 0.44 -19.29 41.26
CA GLU A 635 -0.44 -20.18 42.01
C GLU A 635 0.41 -21.19 42.78
N LYS A 636 0.02 -21.47 44.03
CA LYS A 636 0.71 -22.44 44.87
C LYS A 636 0.75 -23.82 44.22
N GLN A 637 1.95 -24.41 44.15
CA GLN A 637 2.17 -25.73 43.57
C GLN A 637 2.42 -26.76 44.67
N SER A 638 1.57 -27.77 44.78
CA SER A 638 1.78 -28.90 45.71
C SER A 638 3.07 -29.66 45.42
N SER A 639 3.48 -29.69 44.14
CA SER A 639 4.72 -30.34 43.68
C SER A 639 6.00 -29.71 44.23
N PHE A 640 5.93 -28.48 44.77
CA PHE A 640 7.07 -27.75 45.33
C PHE A 640 7.30 -28.04 46.82
N ALA A 641 6.35 -28.68 47.51
CA ALA A 641 6.44 -28.96 48.94
C ALA A 641 7.74 -29.69 49.31
N SER A 642 8.43 -29.21 50.34
CA SER A 642 9.73 -29.70 50.83
C SER A 642 10.87 -29.70 49.80
N LYS A 643 10.78 -28.90 48.73
CA LYS A 643 11.81 -28.82 47.69
C LYS A 643 12.45 -27.43 47.64
N THR A 644 13.63 -27.38 47.03
CA THR A 644 14.21 -26.13 46.55
C THR A 644 14.07 -26.08 45.04
N VAL A 645 13.38 -25.07 44.53
CA VAL A 645 13.07 -24.92 43.10
C VAL A 645 13.65 -23.59 42.59
N PRO A 646 14.36 -23.59 41.46
CA PRO A 646 14.90 -22.36 40.88
C PRO A 646 13.79 -21.52 40.22
N LEU A 647 13.64 -20.28 40.66
CA LEU A 647 12.85 -19.23 40.00
C LEU A 647 13.76 -18.47 39.03
N PHE A 648 13.56 -18.69 37.74
CA PHE A 648 14.31 -18.05 36.67
C PHE A 648 13.73 -16.68 36.30
N ILE A 649 14.64 -15.74 36.04
CA ILE A 649 14.39 -14.52 35.28
C ILE A 649 15.07 -14.71 33.92
N SER A 650 14.28 -14.67 32.86
CA SER A 650 14.71 -14.87 31.48
C SER A 650 14.46 -13.60 30.68
N THR A 651 15.48 -13.10 29.98
CA THR A 651 15.41 -11.89 29.16
C THR A 651 16.08 -12.15 27.80
N LEU A 652 15.95 -11.22 26.86
CA LEU A 652 16.73 -11.28 25.60
C LEU A 652 18.24 -11.13 25.82
N GLU A 653 18.65 -10.53 26.94
CA GLU A 653 20.06 -10.23 27.25
C GLU A 653 20.72 -11.31 28.12
N GLY A 654 19.94 -12.18 28.77
CA GLY A 654 20.46 -13.28 29.56
C GLY A 654 19.45 -13.88 30.55
N LYS A 655 19.92 -14.88 31.30
CA LYS A 655 19.17 -15.47 32.44
C LYS A 655 19.92 -15.39 33.75
N GLY A 656 19.14 -15.43 34.82
CA GLY A 656 19.57 -15.71 36.18
C GLY A 656 18.45 -16.41 36.93
N TYR A 657 18.73 -16.96 38.11
CA TYR A 657 17.73 -17.61 38.93
C TYR A 657 17.96 -17.45 40.42
N PHE A 658 16.88 -17.51 41.19
CA PHE A 658 16.89 -17.58 42.64
C PHE A 658 16.49 -18.99 43.07
N ASN A 659 17.21 -19.60 44.00
CA ASN A 659 16.75 -20.84 44.61
C ASN A 659 15.72 -20.50 45.69
N ILE A 660 14.48 -20.97 45.50
CA ILE A 660 13.39 -20.79 46.44
C ILE A 660 13.17 -22.11 47.19
N THR A 661 13.25 -22.09 48.52
CA THR A 661 13.04 -23.26 49.37
C THR A 661 11.64 -23.21 49.98
N PHE A 662 10.92 -24.33 49.87
CA PHE A 662 9.55 -24.48 50.35
C PHE A 662 9.47 -25.43 51.55
N ASP A 663 8.59 -25.14 52.50
CA ASP A 663 8.24 -26.06 53.59
C ASP A 663 7.31 -27.20 53.12
N ALA A 664 6.92 -28.08 54.05
CA ALA A 664 6.00 -29.18 53.78
C ALA A 664 4.60 -28.71 53.36
N ASP A 665 4.20 -27.52 53.81
CA ASP A 665 2.94 -26.89 53.44
C ASP A 665 3.05 -26.11 52.12
N GLY A 666 4.22 -26.04 51.49
CA GLY A 666 4.44 -25.31 50.24
C GLY A 666 4.53 -23.78 50.40
N ASN A 667 4.83 -23.27 51.58
CA ASN A 667 5.15 -21.85 51.80
C ASN A 667 6.64 -21.58 51.59
N ILE A 668 6.96 -20.36 51.18
CA ILE A 668 8.36 -19.94 50.95
C ILE A 668 9.04 -19.70 52.30
N THR A 669 10.13 -20.45 52.55
CA THR A 669 10.95 -20.31 53.76
C THR A 669 12.24 -19.54 53.52
N LYS A 670 12.76 -19.59 52.30
CA LYS A 670 14.03 -18.96 51.94
C LYS A 670 14.09 -18.65 50.44
N MET A 671 14.65 -17.50 50.11
CA MET A 671 15.09 -17.12 48.77
C MET A 671 16.61 -16.90 48.81
N SER A 672 17.37 -17.57 47.93
CA SER A 672 18.81 -17.36 47.84
C SER A 672 19.17 -16.00 47.23
N SER A 673 20.45 -15.65 47.21
CA SER A 673 20.94 -14.63 46.27
C SER A 673 20.80 -15.13 44.82
N LEU A 674 20.76 -14.18 43.87
CA LEU A 674 20.70 -14.49 42.44
C LEU A 674 21.93 -15.31 41.99
N LYS A 675 21.69 -16.32 41.15
CA LYS A 675 22.68 -17.19 40.51
C LYS A 675 22.58 -17.07 38.98
N TYR A 676 23.64 -17.37 38.23
CA TYR A 676 23.74 -17.15 36.78
C TYR A 676 24.61 -18.18 36.05
#